data_AF-A0A401MSU3-F1
#
_entry.id   AF-A0A401MSU3-F1
#
_cell.length_a   1.000
_cell.length_b   1.000
_cell.length_c   1.000
_cell.angle_alpha   90.00
_cell.angle_beta   90.00
_cell.angle_gamma   90.00
#
_symmetry.space_group_name_H-M   'P 1'
#
loop_
_entity.id
_entity.type
_entity.pdbx_description
1 polymer ?
#
loop_
_entity_poly.entity_id
_entity_poly.type
_entity_poly.pdbx_seq_one_letter_code
_entity_poly.pdbx_strand_id
1 'polypeptide(L)'
;MSDWERSSTARVIPPARPRKLAKVPFVELADGRLQGVVSSGSDIGRVYVSSVAAGTYAFACSTNNNRPCGGARGMFCNHIRALINEAVLQYGAERVARYLRVDTSGEEPSAQSITSGMGDARPPQADSKAAAVVFSRFLRHLAYLELAPATTPLPEMEWFPPTRSVAMGVPPRELGSSVGERADPLSEPIAGLDEAMAAVDAFDRALVAGLLRPQPAQAAELTELAHAVAGSPLAAKVAEAADKTAAGAGSEDHFVVLAAARTALLGSVHDALLARVDETTGRPRGEETPAAPAEQQAANVLLAARSWLSDLARTGWQGLDHDVVAGSAQVIAAMLPDPDLRRLATLLDGFAAELAASCPGAALDRIPARRWADLWSRAMLLTLPGATGATGATGATAPGTATGRLLPLGVDLHEHATAAQAQVHAVFEPADGTAPRLVRAGVSAPKPDTVVGAGVWQLLRPHMSLLAAAGEGRSMELTDMPITVEGDLIWSDDHARPGEPADAFATARVALPTATPSATAPLDRHPARIAVPVFLEGYTAQRDDTAVTFTIAGHAVAVDTDRIPAASPLTPQAVAASGACIGLLRWDAGAFSVQPLAVETTVRKKAGALHAGGWAGGTTDKAGVKAEKAATDAVTVLRERAGRLLRK
;
A
#
# COMPACT_ATOMS: atom_id res chain seq x y z
N MET A 1 13.92 -16.61 -8.82
CA MET A 1 13.47 -15.53 -7.94
C MET A 1 12.97 -16.16 -6.66
N SER A 2 13.34 -15.60 -5.51
CA SER A 2 12.78 -15.95 -4.20
C SER A 2 11.32 -15.49 -4.07
N ASP A 3 10.58 -16.04 -3.09
CA ASP A 3 9.17 -15.70 -2.87
C ASP A 3 8.94 -14.19 -2.65
N TRP A 4 9.85 -13.52 -1.95
CA TRP A 4 9.79 -12.06 -1.77
C TRP A 4 9.98 -11.30 -3.08
N GLU A 5 10.82 -11.77 -4.00
CA GLU A 5 10.99 -11.13 -5.32
C GLU A 5 9.77 -11.38 -6.23
N ARG A 6 9.05 -12.49 -5.98
CA ARG A 6 7.81 -12.89 -6.66
C ARG A 6 6.53 -12.37 -5.99
N SER A 7 6.64 -11.69 -4.85
CA SER A 7 5.48 -11.17 -4.13
C SER A 7 5.10 -9.79 -4.67
N SER A 8 3.82 -9.63 -4.98
CA SER A 8 3.22 -8.36 -5.40
C SER A 8 3.12 -7.39 -4.23
N THR A 9 3.02 -7.93 -3.02
CA THR A 9 2.87 -7.19 -1.77
C THR A 9 4.13 -7.19 -0.91
N ALA A 10 5.28 -7.48 -1.53
CA ALA A 10 6.58 -7.50 -0.90
C ALA A 10 6.85 -6.20 -0.15
N ARG A 11 7.21 -6.30 1.14
CA ARG A 11 7.58 -5.13 1.92
C ARG A 11 8.94 -4.60 1.47
N VAL A 12 8.96 -3.39 0.89
CA VAL A 12 10.18 -2.68 0.46
C VAL A 12 10.65 -1.70 1.53
N ILE A 13 9.73 -0.90 2.08
CA ILE A 13 10.04 0.08 3.13
C ILE A 13 9.42 -0.37 4.46
N PRO A 14 10.20 -0.50 5.55
CA PRO A 14 9.61 -0.66 6.88
C PRO A 14 8.76 0.57 7.25
N PRO A 15 7.60 0.38 7.90
CA PRO A 15 6.76 1.51 8.31
C PRO A 15 7.50 2.44 9.27
N ALA A 16 7.22 3.73 9.17
CA ALA A 16 7.73 4.72 10.10
C ALA A 16 7.20 4.46 11.52
N ARG A 17 8.04 4.69 12.52
CA ARG A 17 7.64 4.53 13.93
C ARG A 17 7.06 5.83 14.49
N PRO A 18 6.03 5.76 15.35
CA PRO A 18 5.49 6.95 16.02
C PRO A 18 6.56 7.66 16.85
N ARG A 19 6.63 9.00 16.76
CA ARG A 19 7.55 9.83 17.54
C ARG A 19 6.97 11.22 17.81
N LYS A 20 7.64 11.99 18.67
CA LYS A 20 7.24 13.36 18.99
C LYS A 20 7.71 14.32 17.90
N LEU A 21 6.79 15.13 17.36
CA LEU A 21 7.08 16.03 16.23
C LEU A 21 7.39 17.48 16.63
N ALA A 22 7.31 17.82 17.92
CA ALA A 22 7.46 19.20 18.39
C ALA A 22 8.85 19.79 18.06
N LYS A 23 9.93 19.01 18.28
CA LYS A 23 11.31 19.45 18.09
C LYS A 23 11.80 19.29 16.66
N VAL A 24 11.58 18.12 16.06
CA VAL A 24 11.96 17.81 14.68
C VAL A 24 10.70 17.39 13.93
N PRO A 25 9.94 18.35 13.36
CA PRO A 25 8.70 18.02 12.67
C PRO A 25 8.90 17.20 11.39
N PHE A 26 10.11 17.21 10.81
CA PHE A 26 10.39 16.54 9.54
C PHE A 26 11.81 16.01 9.49
N VAL A 27 11.95 14.75 9.07
CA VAL A 27 13.23 14.07 8.86
C VAL A 27 13.04 13.01 7.78
N GLU A 28 13.99 12.93 6.85
CA GLU A 28 13.95 11.99 5.73
C GLU A 28 15.35 11.48 5.37
N LEU A 29 15.37 10.31 4.72
CA LEU A 29 16.53 9.76 4.03
C LEU A 29 16.25 9.91 2.54
N ALA A 30 16.79 10.95 1.92
CA ALA A 30 16.56 11.24 0.50
C ALA A 30 17.78 11.91 -0.15
N ASP A 31 17.93 11.73 -1.47
CA ASP A 31 18.99 12.33 -2.29
C ASP A 31 20.41 12.16 -1.71
N GLY A 32 20.71 10.96 -1.20
CA GLY A 32 21.99 10.66 -0.55
C GLY A 32 22.25 11.45 0.73
N ARG A 33 21.21 11.98 1.39
CA ARG A 33 21.31 12.77 2.62
C ARG A 33 20.34 12.30 3.70
N LEU A 34 20.79 12.35 4.95
CA LEU A 34 19.89 12.52 6.10
C LEU A 34 19.59 14.00 6.21
N GLN A 35 18.32 14.40 6.08
CA GLN A 35 17.94 15.80 6.05
C GLN A 35 16.59 16.06 6.70
N GLY A 36 16.33 17.31 7.07
CA GLY A 36 15.04 17.69 7.62
C GLY A 36 15.02 19.05 8.28
N VAL A 37 13.98 19.24 9.09
CA VAL A 37 13.63 20.53 9.69
C VAL A 37 13.54 20.40 11.20
N VAL A 38 14.20 21.31 11.90
CA VAL A 38 14.26 21.40 13.36
C VAL A 38 13.63 22.72 13.81
N SER A 39 12.71 22.66 14.77
CA SER A 39 12.03 23.83 15.33
C SER A 39 13.03 24.78 16.01
N SER A 40 12.85 26.11 15.86
CA SER A 40 13.67 27.06 16.62
C SER A 40 13.27 27.16 18.10
N GLY A 41 12.09 26.65 18.46
CA GLY A 41 11.50 26.77 19.80
C GLY A 41 10.97 28.17 20.16
N SER A 42 11.40 29.21 19.44
CA SER A 42 11.02 30.61 19.69
C SER A 42 9.90 31.12 18.79
N ASP A 43 9.75 30.56 17.60
CA ASP A 43 8.71 30.90 16.62
C ASP A 43 8.46 29.66 15.77
N ILE A 44 7.22 29.22 15.68
CA ILE A 44 6.83 28.05 14.89
C ILE A 44 7.08 28.23 13.38
N GLY A 45 7.10 29.48 12.89
CA GLY A 45 7.42 29.82 11.49
C GLY A 45 8.91 29.92 11.20
N ARG A 46 9.77 29.94 12.24
CA ARG A 46 11.23 29.94 12.11
C ARG A 46 11.76 28.54 12.38
N VAL A 47 12.41 27.96 11.37
CA VAL A 47 12.94 26.61 11.47
C VAL A 47 14.37 26.53 10.97
N TYR A 48 15.12 25.56 11.48
CA TYR A 48 16.45 25.21 11.00
C TYR A 48 16.35 24.05 10.03
N VAL A 49 16.89 24.24 8.84
CA VAL A 49 17.08 23.21 7.83
C VAL A 49 18.46 22.61 8.05
N SER A 50 18.50 21.30 8.28
CA SER A 50 19.71 20.55 8.61
C SER A 50 19.89 19.37 7.66
N SER A 51 21.12 19.09 7.25
CA SER A 51 21.43 17.92 6.43
C SER A 51 22.83 17.38 6.70
N VAL A 52 23.01 16.08 6.44
CA VAL A 52 24.27 15.33 6.48
C VAL A 52 24.31 14.43 5.24
N ALA A 53 25.33 14.59 4.40
CA ALA A 53 25.53 13.76 3.21
C ALA A 53 26.05 12.35 3.56
N ALA A 54 25.55 11.32 2.89
CA ALA A 54 26.02 9.95 3.05
C ALA A 54 27.48 9.81 2.58
N GLY A 55 28.27 8.99 3.29
CA GLY A 55 29.67 8.69 3.00
C GLY A 55 30.66 9.82 3.30
N THR A 56 30.41 11.04 2.80
CA THR A 56 31.29 12.21 3.07
C THR A 56 30.98 12.89 4.39
N TYR A 57 29.78 12.68 4.93
CA TYR A 57 29.25 13.29 6.15
C TYR A 57 29.24 14.81 6.14
N ALA A 58 29.40 15.41 4.94
CA ALA A 58 29.38 16.84 4.76
C ALA A 58 28.05 17.41 5.25
N PHE A 59 28.11 18.40 6.14
CA PHE A 59 26.92 18.86 6.86
C PHE A 59 26.62 20.33 6.66
N ALA A 60 25.32 20.66 6.66
CA ALA A 60 24.85 22.03 6.60
C ALA A 60 23.72 22.23 7.61
N CYS A 61 23.70 23.41 8.26
CA CYS A 61 22.59 23.84 9.08
C CYS A 61 22.40 25.36 8.96
N SER A 62 21.21 25.77 8.54
CA SER A 62 20.82 27.17 8.40
C SER A 62 19.35 27.34 8.73
N THR A 63 18.89 28.56 8.99
CA THR A 63 17.46 28.84 9.10
C THR A 63 16.77 28.80 7.73
N ASN A 64 15.44 28.69 7.70
CA ASN A 64 14.64 28.76 6.47
C ASN A 64 14.70 30.13 5.73
N ASN A 65 15.41 31.12 6.28
CA ASN A 65 15.78 32.36 5.60
C ASN A 65 17.31 32.47 5.37
N ASN A 66 17.99 31.34 5.23
CA ASN A 66 19.41 31.20 4.88
C ASN A 66 20.41 31.82 5.86
N ARG A 67 20.06 32.03 7.13
CA ARG A 67 21.02 32.47 8.15
C ARG A 67 21.83 31.27 8.64
N PRO A 68 23.18 31.30 8.61
CA PRO A 68 24.00 30.19 9.11
C PRO A 68 23.74 29.89 10.59
N CYS A 69 23.74 28.61 10.96
CA CYS A 69 23.62 28.20 12.35
C CYS A 69 24.90 28.50 13.12
N GLY A 70 24.82 29.32 14.18
CA GLY A 70 25.97 29.67 15.00
C GLY A 70 26.66 28.49 15.69
N GLY A 71 25.96 27.36 15.87
CA GLY A 71 26.51 26.12 16.45
C GLY A 71 27.14 25.16 15.44
N ALA A 72 27.03 25.42 14.13
CA ALA A 72 27.63 24.59 13.09
C ALA A 72 29.03 25.12 12.73
N ARG A 73 29.95 25.11 13.71
CA ARG A 73 31.34 25.56 13.54
C ARG A 73 32.29 24.38 13.66
N GLY A 74 32.58 23.70 12.55
CA GLY A 74 33.54 22.59 12.49
C GLY A 74 33.09 21.27 13.16
N MET A 75 31.85 21.18 13.64
CA MET A 75 31.27 19.99 14.26
C MET A 75 29.74 20.02 14.17
N PHE A 76 29.09 18.85 14.30
CA PHE A 76 27.64 18.75 14.27
C PHE A 76 26.99 19.56 15.40
N CYS A 77 26.14 20.51 15.02
CA CYS A 77 25.38 21.32 15.96
C CYS A 77 24.26 20.50 16.63
N ASN A 78 23.63 21.08 17.66
CA ASN A 78 22.52 20.42 18.37
C ASN A 78 21.30 20.11 17.48
N HIS A 79 21.09 20.86 16.39
CA HIS A 79 20.01 20.57 15.44
C HIS A 79 20.31 19.31 14.63
N ILE A 80 21.54 19.15 14.15
CA ILE A 80 21.95 17.94 13.41
C ILE A 80 21.90 16.71 14.32
N ARG A 81 22.39 16.81 15.56
CA ARG A 81 22.29 15.71 16.54
C ARG A 81 20.84 15.33 16.84
N ALA A 82 19.96 16.32 16.99
CA ALA A 82 18.53 16.07 17.16
C ALA A 82 17.91 15.40 15.93
N LEU A 83 18.31 15.83 14.72
CA LEU A 83 17.86 15.22 13.46
C LEU A 83 18.28 13.74 13.37
N ILE A 84 19.54 13.41 13.69
CA ILE A 84 20.04 12.02 13.72
C ILE A 84 19.25 11.17 14.72
N ASN A 85 19.06 11.68 15.94
CA ASN A 85 18.28 10.97 16.96
C ASN A 85 16.86 10.64 16.47
N GLU A 86 16.17 11.62 15.87
CA GLU A 86 14.79 11.45 15.42
C GLU A 86 14.71 10.58 14.16
N ALA A 87 15.73 10.58 13.30
CA ALA A 87 15.84 9.64 12.19
C ALA A 87 15.96 8.20 12.67
N VAL A 88 16.79 7.95 13.69
CA VAL A 88 16.93 6.63 14.31
C VAL A 88 15.63 6.18 14.97
N LEU A 89 14.91 7.09 15.63
CA LEU A 89 13.59 6.79 16.18
C LEU A 89 12.57 6.45 15.08
N GLN A 90 12.54 7.21 13.99
CA GLN A 90 11.56 7.04 12.90
C GLN A 90 11.83 5.81 12.04
N TYR A 91 13.09 5.61 11.62
CA TYR A 91 13.48 4.65 10.59
C TYR A 91 14.22 3.42 11.14
N GLY A 92 14.66 3.46 12.40
CA GLY A 92 15.53 2.44 13.00
C GLY A 92 17.02 2.70 12.73
N ALA A 93 17.87 2.34 13.70
CA ALA A 93 19.29 2.68 13.67
C ALA A 93 20.06 1.99 12.53
N GLU A 94 19.77 0.71 12.26
CA GLU A 94 20.41 -0.04 11.17
C GLU A 94 20.18 0.60 9.82
N ARG A 95 18.95 1.02 9.53
CA ARG A 95 18.59 1.66 8.26
C ARG A 95 19.32 2.99 8.11
N VAL A 96 19.37 3.80 9.17
CA VAL A 96 20.06 5.10 9.15
C VAL A 96 21.57 4.92 8.98
N ALA A 97 22.19 3.98 9.70
CA ALA A 97 23.62 3.68 9.60
C ALA A 97 23.99 3.21 8.18
N ARG A 98 23.24 2.24 7.63
CA ARG A 98 23.43 1.72 6.28
C ARG A 98 23.29 2.82 5.22
N TYR A 99 22.23 3.62 5.31
CA TYR A 99 21.98 4.71 4.36
C TYR A 99 23.10 5.75 4.38
N LEU A 100 23.57 6.13 5.58
CA LEU A 100 24.67 7.08 5.73
C LEU A 100 26.05 6.48 5.44
N ARG A 101 26.15 5.15 5.30
CA ARG A 101 27.40 4.39 5.11
C ARG A 101 28.36 4.46 6.30
N VAL A 102 27.78 4.51 7.51
CA VAL A 102 28.54 4.52 8.76
C VAL A 102 28.87 3.09 9.16
N ASP A 103 30.16 2.79 9.31
CA ASP A 103 30.63 1.54 9.91
C ASP A 103 30.45 1.62 11.43
N THR A 104 29.65 0.71 12.00
CA THR A 104 29.44 0.63 13.46
C THR A 104 30.30 -0.43 14.14
N SER A 105 31.33 -0.95 13.45
CA SER A 105 32.33 -1.87 14.00
C SER A 105 31.74 -3.11 14.70
N GLY A 106 30.58 -3.59 14.24
CA GLY A 106 29.90 -4.77 14.78
C GLY A 106 29.07 -4.54 16.04
N GLU A 107 29.01 -3.32 16.59
CA GLU A 107 28.06 -2.97 17.66
C GLU A 107 26.67 -2.67 17.10
N GLU A 108 25.63 -2.92 17.91
CA GLU A 108 24.26 -2.56 17.55
C GLU A 108 24.18 -1.04 17.31
N PRO A 109 23.79 -0.58 16.10
CA PRO A 109 23.81 0.82 15.76
C PRO A 109 22.89 1.60 16.69
N SER A 110 23.34 2.77 17.15
CA SER A 110 22.56 3.71 17.93
C SER A 110 22.76 5.12 17.37
N ALA A 111 21.88 6.05 17.73
CA ALA A 111 22.07 7.44 17.30
C ALA A 111 23.41 8.03 17.80
N GLN A 112 23.89 7.56 18.97
CA GLN A 112 25.18 7.95 19.51
C GLN A 112 26.34 7.37 18.70
N SER A 113 26.36 6.07 18.43
CA SER A 113 27.44 5.45 17.65
C SER A 113 27.48 5.97 16.21
N ILE A 114 26.31 6.19 15.59
CA ILE A 114 26.21 6.81 14.27
C ILE A 114 26.79 8.24 14.28
N THR A 115 26.43 9.05 15.27
CA THR A 115 26.92 10.44 15.38
C THR A 115 28.43 10.47 15.61
N SER A 116 28.96 9.60 16.48
CA SER A 116 30.39 9.52 16.77
C SER A 116 31.19 9.04 15.55
N GLY A 117 30.77 7.95 14.91
CA GLY A 117 31.46 7.39 13.74
C GLY A 117 31.54 8.39 12.58
N MET A 118 30.48 9.16 12.34
CA MET A 118 30.53 10.27 11.38
C MET A 118 31.45 11.42 11.83
N GLY A 119 31.46 11.73 13.13
CA GLY A 119 32.31 12.79 13.70
C GLY A 119 33.80 12.48 13.63
N ASP A 120 34.18 11.21 13.81
CA ASP A 120 35.56 10.74 13.77
C ASP A 120 36.20 10.89 12.37
N ALA A 121 35.36 10.86 11.32
CA ALA A 121 35.76 11.16 9.94
C ALA A 121 36.05 12.65 9.68
N ARG A 122 35.87 13.52 10.69
CA ARG A 122 36.10 14.99 10.62
C ARG A 122 35.39 15.63 9.42
N PRO A 123 34.06 15.57 9.37
CA PRO A 123 33.30 15.96 8.21
C PRO A 123 33.45 17.45 7.87
N PRO A 124 33.51 17.81 6.58
CA PRO A 124 33.54 19.22 6.19
C PRO A 124 32.16 19.87 6.37
N GLN A 125 32.17 21.18 6.61
CA GLN A 125 30.96 21.98 6.53
C GLN A 125 30.62 22.24 5.06
N ALA A 126 29.42 21.84 4.64
CA ALA A 126 28.88 22.06 3.31
C ALA A 126 28.22 23.45 3.19
N ASP A 127 27.96 23.88 1.95
CA ASP A 127 27.15 25.07 1.67
C ASP A 127 25.67 24.84 2.00
N SER A 128 24.88 25.92 2.03
CA SER A 128 23.45 25.87 2.34
C SER A 128 22.57 25.64 1.10
N LYS A 129 23.11 25.23 -0.05
CA LYS A 129 22.32 25.11 -1.30
C LYS A 129 21.18 24.09 -1.18
N ALA A 130 21.40 23.00 -0.44
CA ALA A 130 20.37 22.00 -0.20
C ALA A 130 19.20 22.52 0.67
N ALA A 131 19.38 23.62 1.42
CA ALA A 131 18.39 24.06 2.39
C ALA A 131 17.04 24.43 1.78
N ALA A 132 17.04 25.07 0.60
CA ALA A 132 15.81 25.42 -0.11
C ALA A 132 15.02 24.18 -0.53
N VAL A 133 15.70 23.19 -1.10
CA VAL A 133 15.10 21.92 -1.56
C VAL A 133 14.50 21.15 -0.38
N VAL A 134 15.24 21.02 0.73
CA VAL A 134 14.75 20.35 1.95
C VAL A 134 13.55 21.08 2.53
N PHE A 135 13.56 22.42 2.54
CA PHE A 135 12.41 23.18 3.02
C PHE A 135 11.19 23.01 2.11
N SER A 136 11.36 23.02 0.78
CA SER A 136 10.27 22.73 -0.16
C SER A 136 9.70 21.33 0.02
N ARG A 137 10.54 20.31 0.28
CA ARG A 137 10.07 18.95 0.64
C ARG A 137 9.27 18.94 1.92
N PHE A 138 9.69 19.69 2.94
CA PHE A 138 8.92 19.85 4.16
C PHE A 138 7.56 20.52 3.92
N LEU A 139 7.49 21.53 3.06
CA LEU A 139 6.20 22.14 2.70
C LEU A 139 5.28 21.13 2.00
N ARG A 140 5.80 20.30 1.09
CA ARG A 140 5.03 19.22 0.47
C ARG A 140 4.55 18.19 1.49
N HIS A 141 5.40 17.82 2.46
CA HIS A 141 5.03 16.95 3.57
C HIS A 141 3.85 17.49 4.38
N LEU A 142 3.82 18.80 4.63
CA LEU A 142 2.70 19.46 5.30
C LEU A 142 1.45 19.53 4.40
N ALA A 143 1.63 19.74 3.09
CA ALA A 143 0.53 19.89 2.13
C ALA A 143 -0.37 18.66 2.05
N TYR A 144 0.13 17.45 2.34
CA TYR A 144 -0.71 16.25 2.44
C TYR A 144 -1.89 16.41 3.40
N LEU A 145 -1.72 17.18 4.50
CA LEU A 145 -2.77 17.39 5.48
C LEU A 145 -3.87 18.36 5.04
N GLU A 146 -3.62 19.12 3.97
CA GLU A 146 -4.59 20.05 3.36
C GLU A 146 -5.38 19.38 2.21
N LEU A 147 -4.98 18.18 1.78
CA LEU A 147 -5.69 17.42 0.76
C LEU A 147 -6.93 16.76 1.38
N ALA A 148 -8.08 16.92 0.70
CA ALA A 148 -9.34 16.36 1.17
C ALA A 148 -9.34 14.83 1.10
N PRO A 149 -9.74 14.13 2.18
CA PRO A 149 -10.07 12.71 2.12
C PRO A 149 -11.17 12.42 1.10
N ALA A 150 -11.22 11.20 0.58
CA ALA A 150 -12.18 10.77 -0.44
C ALA A 150 -12.80 9.42 -0.10
N THR A 151 -14.10 9.28 -0.38
CA THR A 151 -14.86 8.03 -0.24
C THR A 151 -15.01 7.28 -1.57
N THR A 152 -14.49 7.85 -2.66
CA THR A 152 -14.34 7.14 -3.93
C THR A 152 -13.37 5.96 -3.77
N PRO A 153 -13.60 4.84 -4.46
CA PRO A 153 -12.71 3.69 -4.39
C PRO A 153 -11.28 4.07 -4.76
N LEU A 154 -10.31 3.58 -3.96
CA LEU A 154 -8.88 3.70 -4.24
C LEU A 154 -8.23 2.30 -4.23
N PRO A 155 -8.50 1.48 -5.26
CA PRO A 155 -7.96 0.13 -5.37
C PRO A 155 -6.45 0.02 -5.23
N GLU A 156 -5.74 1.07 -5.61
CA GLU A 156 -4.29 1.17 -5.59
C GLU A 156 -3.69 0.97 -4.19
N MET A 157 -4.49 1.17 -3.13
CA MET A 157 -4.06 0.93 -1.75
C MET A 157 -3.88 -0.55 -1.39
N GLU A 158 -4.47 -1.49 -2.14
CA GLU A 158 -4.33 -2.94 -1.89
C GLU A 158 -2.89 -3.44 -2.12
N TRP A 159 -2.11 -2.75 -2.96
CA TRP A 159 -0.68 -2.99 -3.11
C TRP A 159 0.15 -2.47 -1.92
N PHE A 160 -0.44 -1.71 -1.00
CA PHE A 160 0.25 -1.16 0.17
C PHE A 160 -0.40 -1.66 1.48
N PRO A 161 -0.32 -2.98 1.76
CA PRO A 161 -0.92 -3.53 2.96
C PRO A 161 -0.30 -2.94 4.23
N PRO A 162 -1.06 -2.90 5.34
CA PRO A 162 -0.50 -2.58 6.63
C PRO A 162 0.52 -3.68 6.95
N THR A 163 1.76 -3.33 7.26
CA THR A 163 2.74 -4.35 7.68
C THR A 163 3.16 -4.10 9.10
N ARG A 164 2.97 -5.08 9.98
CA ARG A 164 3.69 -5.12 11.25
C ARG A 164 5.17 -5.41 10.98
N SER A 165 6.04 -4.92 11.86
CA SER A 165 7.46 -5.27 11.81
C SER A 165 7.64 -6.73 12.21
N VAL A 166 8.14 -7.57 11.28
CA VAL A 166 8.69 -8.89 11.60
C VAL A 166 10.03 -9.03 10.91
N ALA A 167 10.98 -9.66 11.63
CA ALA A 167 12.32 -10.00 11.17
C ALA A 167 12.24 -10.75 9.84
N MET A 168 13.17 -10.43 8.94
CA MET A 168 13.30 -11.10 7.65
C MET A 168 13.55 -12.60 7.84
N GLY A 169 12.64 -13.42 7.31
CA GLY A 169 12.95 -14.78 6.84
C GLY A 169 12.34 -15.91 7.64
N VAL A 170 11.37 -16.59 7.03
CA VAL A 170 11.35 -18.06 6.83
C VAL A 170 10.54 -18.31 5.54
N PRO A 171 11.01 -19.12 4.58
CA PRO A 171 10.18 -19.54 3.44
C PRO A 171 9.07 -20.49 3.92
N PRO A 172 7.94 -20.62 3.21
CA PRO A 172 6.98 -21.69 3.47
C PRO A 172 7.71 -23.04 3.37
N ARG A 173 7.55 -23.88 4.38
CA ARG A 173 8.12 -25.22 4.39
C ARG A 173 7.33 -26.09 3.40
N GLU A 174 8.01 -26.85 2.56
CA GLU A 174 7.36 -27.90 1.75
C GLU A 174 6.59 -28.83 2.71
N LEU A 175 5.26 -28.89 2.53
CA LEU A 175 4.40 -29.81 3.25
C LEU A 175 4.82 -31.23 2.85
N GLY A 176 5.45 -31.94 3.79
CA GLY A 176 5.81 -33.34 3.60
C GLY A 176 4.58 -34.18 3.30
N SER A 177 4.68 -35.02 2.26
CA SER A 177 3.62 -35.93 1.84
C SER A 177 3.30 -36.94 2.94
N SER A 178 2.17 -36.79 3.62
CA SER A 178 1.52 -37.89 4.33
C SER A 178 0.37 -38.44 3.49
N VAL A 179 0.37 -39.75 3.36
CA VAL A 179 -0.51 -40.53 2.49
C VAL A 179 -1.96 -40.52 2.99
N GLY A 180 -2.87 -40.09 2.12
CA GLY A 180 -4.29 -40.47 2.11
C GLY A 180 -5.27 -39.46 2.72
N GLU A 181 -5.57 -38.37 2.01
CA GLU A 181 -6.72 -37.48 2.29
C GLU A 181 -7.04 -36.67 1.03
N ARG A 182 -8.33 -36.31 0.81
CA ARG A 182 -8.78 -35.51 -0.36
C ARG A 182 -7.91 -34.26 -0.50
N ALA A 183 -7.46 -33.97 -1.73
CA ALA A 183 -6.68 -32.77 -2.03
C ALA A 183 -7.41 -31.51 -1.52
N ASP A 184 -6.66 -30.57 -0.94
CA ASP A 184 -7.22 -29.26 -0.57
C ASP A 184 -7.66 -28.57 -1.86
N PRO A 185 -8.95 -28.23 -2.04
CA PRO A 185 -9.43 -27.59 -3.25
C PRO A 185 -8.69 -26.28 -3.56
N LEU A 186 -8.21 -25.53 -2.56
CA LEU A 186 -7.41 -24.32 -2.80
C LEU A 186 -5.96 -24.61 -3.22
N SER A 187 -5.48 -25.85 -3.04
CA SER A 187 -4.13 -26.29 -3.41
C SER A 187 -4.07 -27.07 -4.73
N GLU A 188 -5.22 -27.46 -5.29
CA GLU A 188 -5.24 -28.22 -6.53
C GLU A 188 -4.65 -27.41 -7.69
N PRO A 189 -3.81 -28.02 -8.55
CA PRO A 189 -3.22 -27.32 -9.69
C PRO A 189 -4.28 -26.66 -10.58
N ILE A 190 -4.02 -25.43 -11.00
CA ILE A 190 -4.83 -24.70 -11.98
C ILE A 190 -4.10 -24.78 -13.31
N ALA A 191 -4.77 -25.32 -14.34
CA ALA A 191 -4.18 -25.48 -15.65
C ALA A 191 -3.68 -24.14 -16.23
N GLY A 192 -2.43 -24.09 -16.66
CA GLY A 192 -1.82 -22.89 -17.26
C GLY A 192 -1.36 -21.83 -16.26
N LEU A 193 -1.59 -22.00 -14.95
CA LEU A 193 -1.23 -21.02 -13.94
C LEU A 193 0.30 -20.84 -13.85
N ASP A 194 1.03 -21.95 -13.78
CA ASP A 194 2.50 -21.92 -13.65
C ASP A 194 3.15 -21.33 -14.90
N GLU A 195 2.64 -21.68 -16.09
CA GLU A 195 3.11 -21.13 -17.36
C GLU A 195 2.84 -19.63 -17.47
N ALA A 196 1.64 -19.17 -17.09
CA ALA A 196 1.29 -17.76 -17.07
C ALA A 196 2.20 -16.99 -16.09
N MET A 197 2.40 -17.50 -14.88
CA MET A 197 3.27 -16.88 -13.88
C MET A 197 4.74 -16.88 -14.31
N ALA A 198 5.21 -17.90 -15.02
CA ALA A 198 6.56 -17.97 -15.58
C ALA A 198 6.79 -16.92 -16.69
N ALA A 199 5.79 -16.66 -17.54
CA ALA A 199 5.87 -15.59 -18.54
C ALA A 199 5.90 -14.19 -17.89
N VAL A 200 5.14 -13.97 -16.82
CA VAL A 200 5.23 -12.73 -16.03
C VAL A 200 6.61 -12.61 -15.35
N ASP A 201 7.12 -13.70 -14.76
CA ASP A 201 8.48 -13.75 -14.19
C ASP A 201 9.56 -13.40 -15.21
N ALA A 202 9.41 -13.82 -16.46
CA ALA A 202 10.33 -13.47 -17.54
C ALA A 202 10.31 -11.96 -17.83
N PHE A 203 9.14 -11.38 -18.04
CA PHE A 203 9.02 -9.96 -18.30
C PHE A 203 9.55 -9.09 -17.15
N ASP A 204 9.31 -9.50 -15.91
CA ASP A 204 9.77 -8.75 -14.74
C ASP A 204 11.30 -8.74 -14.62
N ARG A 205 11.98 -9.82 -15.01
CA ARG A 205 13.45 -9.85 -15.11
C ARG A 205 13.97 -8.93 -16.21
N ALA A 206 13.27 -8.81 -17.33
CA ALA A 206 13.62 -7.83 -18.36
C ALA A 206 13.54 -6.38 -17.81
N LEU A 207 12.53 -6.05 -17.01
CA LEU A 207 12.42 -4.75 -16.33
C LEU A 207 13.51 -4.52 -15.27
N VAL A 208 13.98 -5.57 -14.59
CA VAL A 208 15.12 -5.45 -13.65
C VAL A 208 16.36 -4.91 -14.35
N ALA A 209 16.68 -5.45 -15.53
CA ALA A 209 17.85 -5.06 -16.32
C ALA A 209 17.65 -3.76 -17.12
N GLY A 210 16.42 -3.46 -17.52
CA GLY A 210 16.06 -2.27 -18.30
C GLY A 210 15.89 -2.54 -19.79
N LEU A 211 15.04 -1.74 -20.42
CA LEU A 211 14.57 -1.93 -21.80
C LEU A 211 15.28 -1.04 -22.83
N LEU A 212 16.26 -0.21 -22.42
CA LEU A 212 16.96 0.70 -23.34
C LEU A 212 17.87 -0.07 -24.32
N ARG A 213 18.58 -1.10 -23.84
CA ARG A 213 19.48 -1.95 -24.63
C ARG A 213 19.40 -3.41 -24.17
N PRO A 214 18.28 -4.11 -24.45
CA PRO A 214 18.12 -5.51 -24.03
C PRO A 214 19.24 -6.40 -24.59
N GLN A 215 19.80 -7.29 -23.77
CA GLN A 215 20.69 -8.35 -24.26
C GLN A 215 19.85 -9.51 -24.81
N PRO A 216 20.46 -10.50 -25.49
CA PRO A 216 19.71 -11.62 -26.07
C PRO A 216 18.83 -12.37 -25.06
N ALA A 217 19.23 -12.43 -23.78
CA ALA A 217 18.41 -13.03 -22.72
C ALA A 217 17.13 -12.23 -22.45
N GLN A 218 17.22 -10.90 -22.27
CA GLN A 218 16.04 -10.05 -22.08
C GLN A 218 15.16 -10.00 -23.34
N ALA A 219 15.75 -10.07 -24.53
CA ALA A 219 14.99 -10.17 -25.78
C ALA A 219 14.13 -11.45 -25.79
N ALA A 220 14.68 -12.60 -25.39
CA ALA A 220 13.91 -13.83 -25.25
C ALA A 220 12.81 -13.71 -24.18
N GLU A 221 13.09 -13.07 -23.04
CA GLU A 221 12.09 -12.83 -21.99
C GLU A 221 10.89 -11.99 -22.47
N LEU A 222 11.12 -11.01 -23.35
CA LEU A 222 10.04 -10.23 -23.99
C LEU A 222 9.20 -11.08 -24.95
N THR A 223 9.85 -11.99 -25.70
CA THR A 223 9.17 -12.91 -26.60
C THR A 223 8.27 -13.89 -25.86
N GLU A 224 8.65 -14.36 -24.66
CA GLU A 224 7.78 -15.23 -23.84
C GLU A 224 6.44 -14.55 -23.48
N LEU A 225 6.46 -13.26 -23.14
CA LEU A 225 5.22 -12.51 -22.90
C LEU A 225 4.35 -12.44 -24.17
N ALA A 226 4.96 -12.21 -25.33
CA ALA A 226 4.23 -12.18 -26.60
C ALA A 226 3.61 -13.55 -26.95
N HIS A 227 4.32 -14.64 -26.69
CA HIS A 227 3.80 -15.99 -26.87
C HIS A 227 2.63 -16.29 -25.93
N ALA A 228 2.72 -15.89 -24.66
CA ALA A 228 1.67 -16.12 -23.67
C ALA A 228 0.31 -15.47 -24.07
N VAL A 229 0.35 -14.38 -24.84
CA VAL A 229 -0.86 -13.67 -25.31
C VAL A 229 -1.15 -13.88 -26.80
N ALA A 230 -0.47 -14.81 -27.47
CA ALA A 230 -0.59 -15.02 -28.92
C ALA A 230 -1.99 -15.49 -29.36
N GLY A 231 -2.75 -16.13 -28.46
CA GLY A 231 -4.14 -16.54 -28.69
C GLY A 231 -5.18 -15.44 -28.45
N SER A 232 -4.75 -14.22 -28.09
CA SER A 232 -5.63 -13.12 -27.70
C SER A 232 -5.76 -12.04 -28.80
N PRO A 233 -6.74 -11.13 -28.69
CA PRO A 233 -6.83 -9.95 -29.56
C PRO A 233 -5.61 -9.02 -29.48
N LEU A 234 -4.73 -9.17 -28.48
CA LEU A 234 -3.53 -8.35 -28.31
C LEU A 234 -2.33 -8.86 -29.13
N ALA A 235 -2.39 -10.08 -29.66
CA ALA A 235 -1.25 -10.81 -30.20
C ALA A 235 -0.36 -9.99 -31.15
N ALA A 236 -0.95 -9.39 -32.19
CA ALA A 236 -0.20 -8.64 -33.20
C ALA A 236 0.52 -7.42 -32.61
N LYS A 237 -0.17 -6.65 -31.76
CA LYS A 237 0.41 -5.46 -31.13
C LYS A 237 1.51 -5.82 -30.15
N VAL A 238 1.33 -6.89 -29.38
CA VAL A 238 2.31 -7.32 -28.37
C VAL A 238 3.55 -7.91 -29.03
N ALA A 239 3.38 -8.69 -30.10
CA ALA A 239 4.51 -9.19 -30.89
C ALA A 239 5.33 -8.02 -31.47
N GLU A 240 4.68 -7.01 -32.06
CA GLU A 240 5.37 -5.81 -32.54
C GLU A 240 6.10 -5.08 -31.41
N ALA A 241 5.43 -4.83 -30.28
CA ALA A 241 6.00 -4.13 -29.15
C ALA A 241 7.20 -4.89 -28.54
N ALA A 242 7.12 -6.21 -28.45
CA ALA A 242 8.20 -7.07 -27.99
C ALA A 242 9.40 -7.01 -28.94
N ASP A 243 9.18 -7.15 -30.24
CA ASP A 243 10.25 -7.10 -31.26
C ASP A 243 10.96 -5.74 -31.28
N LYS A 244 10.19 -4.64 -31.28
CA LYS A 244 10.75 -3.28 -31.26
C LYS A 244 11.52 -3.02 -29.98
N THR A 245 11.02 -3.48 -28.84
CA THR A 245 11.70 -3.32 -27.56
C THR A 245 12.97 -4.15 -27.50
N ALA A 246 12.92 -5.42 -27.92
CA ALA A 246 14.07 -6.31 -28.00
C ALA A 246 15.20 -5.73 -28.89
N ALA A 247 14.85 -5.01 -29.95
CA ALA A 247 15.78 -4.30 -30.82
C ALA A 247 16.32 -2.97 -30.24
N GLY A 248 15.94 -2.58 -29.02
CA GLY A 248 16.31 -1.30 -28.41
C GLY A 248 15.59 -0.08 -29.01
N ALA A 249 14.48 -0.31 -29.72
CA ALA A 249 13.66 0.70 -30.39
C ALA A 249 12.24 0.82 -29.79
N GLY A 250 12.07 0.40 -28.52
CA GLY A 250 10.82 0.51 -27.77
C GLY A 250 10.42 1.97 -27.56
N SER A 251 9.20 2.33 -27.97
CA SER A 251 8.59 3.64 -27.74
C SER A 251 7.72 3.59 -26.50
N GLU A 252 7.22 4.75 -26.07
CA GLU A 252 6.22 4.83 -25.00
C GLU A 252 4.97 3.99 -25.30
N ASP A 253 4.49 4.00 -26.54
CA ASP A 253 3.35 3.19 -26.97
C ASP A 253 3.64 1.68 -26.90
N HIS A 254 4.86 1.26 -27.26
CA HIS A 254 5.27 -0.14 -27.10
C HIS A 254 5.26 -0.55 -25.61
N PHE A 255 5.72 0.31 -24.70
CA PHE A 255 5.67 0.03 -23.27
C PHE A 255 4.25 -0.04 -22.71
N VAL A 256 3.34 0.80 -23.19
CA VAL A 256 1.90 0.69 -22.86
C VAL A 256 1.35 -0.67 -23.28
N VAL A 257 1.67 -1.13 -24.50
CA VAL A 257 1.21 -2.43 -25.01
C VAL A 257 1.76 -3.59 -24.18
N LEU A 258 3.03 -3.53 -23.79
CA LEU A 258 3.64 -4.55 -22.93
C LEU A 258 3.02 -4.57 -21.52
N ALA A 259 2.78 -3.39 -20.93
CA ALA A 259 2.05 -3.27 -19.67
C ALA A 259 0.63 -3.87 -19.77
N ALA A 260 -0.08 -3.59 -20.86
CA ALA A 260 -1.41 -4.14 -21.12
C ALA A 260 -1.39 -5.67 -21.25
N ALA A 261 -0.41 -6.24 -21.96
CA ALA A 261 -0.25 -7.69 -22.10
C ALA A 261 -0.01 -8.37 -20.75
N ARG A 262 0.90 -7.80 -19.94
CA ARG A 262 1.19 -8.30 -18.59
C ARG A 262 -0.03 -8.23 -17.68
N THR A 263 -0.76 -7.10 -17.68
CA THR A 263 -1.99 -6.94 -16.91
C THR A 263 -3.09 -7.90 -17.37
N ALA A 264 -3.27 -8.10 -18.68
CA ALA A 264 -4.24 -9.06 -19.20
C ALA A 264 -3.91 -10.52 -18.78
N LEU A 265 -2.62 -10.88 -18.81
CA LEU A 265 -2.17 -12.21 -18.36
C LEU A 265 -2.44 -12.41 -16.86
N LEU A 266 -2.10 -11.44 -16.02
CA LEU A 266 -2.43 -11.47 -14.58
C LEU A 266 -3.94 -11.42 -14.31
N GLY A 267 -4.71 -10.75 -15.17
CA GLY A 267 -6.17 -10.78 -15.13
C GLY A 267 -6.73 -12.18 -15.38
N SER A 268 -6.14 -12.93 -16.33
CA SER A 268 -6.54 -14.33 -16.57
C SER A 268 -6.23 -15.23 -15.37
N VAL A 269 -5.09 -15.01 -14.71
CA VAL A 269 -4.72 -15.71 -13.46
C VAL A 269 -5.71 -15.38 -12.35
N HIS A 270 -6.06 -14.10 -12.19
CA HIS A 270 -7.07 -13.66 -11.23
C HIS A 270 -8.42 -14.37 -11.46
N ASP A 271 -8.88 -14.43 -12.71
CA ASP A 271 -10.18 -15.02 -13.04
C ASP A 271 -10.21 -16.54 -12.79
N ALA A 272 -9.10 -17.23 -13.06
CA ALA A 272 -8.92 -18.65 -12.74
C ALA A 272 -8.88 -18.91 -11.23
N LEU A 273 -8.18 -18.08 -10.46
CA LEU A 273 -8.13 -18.17 -9.00
C LEU A 273 -9.51 -17.90 -8.39
N LEU A 274 -10.23 -16.87 -8.87
CA LEU A 274 -11.59 -16.61 -8.40
C LEU A 274 -12.54 -17.75 -8.74
N ALA A 275 -12.38 -18.43 -9.89
CA ALA A 275 -13.22 -19.59 -10.22
C ALA A 275 -13.06 -20.69 -9.17
N ARG A 276 -11.83 -20.94 -8.74
CA ARG A 276 -11.56 -21.87 -7.65
C ARG A 276 -12.17 -21.41 -6.32
N VAL A 277 -12.11 -20.13 -6.01
CA VAL A 277 -12.72 -19.58 -4.78
C VAL A 277 -14.24 -19.71 -4.81
N ASP A 278 -14.88 -19.47 -5.95
CA ASP A 278 -16.33 -19.61 -6.10
C ASP A 278 -16.78 -21.07 -5.95
N GLU A 279 -16.05 -22.02 -6.56
CA GLU A 279 -16.26 -23.46 -6.37
C GLU A 279 -16.13 -23.87 -4.90
N THR A 280 -15.13 -23.34 -4.19
CA THR A 280 -14.86 -23.67 -2.79
C THR A 280 -15.88 -23.06 -1.83
N THR A 281 -16.36 -21.85 -2.13
CA THR A 281 -17.33 -21.12 -1.28
C THR A 281 -18.79 -21.44 -1.62
N GLY A 282 -19.06 -22.03 -2.79
CA GLY A 282 -20.41 -22.33 -3.27
C GLY A 282 -21.23 -21.11 -3.65
N ARG A 283 -20.60 -19.96 -3.90
CA ARG A 283 -21.29 -18.69 -4.23
C ARG A 283 -21.56 -18.58 -5.73
N PRO A 284 -22.78 -18.17 -6.15
CA PRO A 284 -23.06 -17.92 -7.56
C PRO A 284 -22.41 -16.60 -8.00
N ARG A 285 -21.94 -16.54 -9.25
CA ARG A 285 -21.37 -15.32 -9.86
C ARG A 285 -22.43 -14.36 -10.34
N GLY A 286 -22.20 -13.07 -10.13
CA GLY A 286 -22.92 -12.01 -10.83
C GLY A 286 -22.59 -11.99 -12.33
N GLU A 287 -23.53 -11.51 -13.15
CA GLU A 287 -23.37 -11.38 -14.59
C GLU A 287 -22.50 -10.16 -14.93
N GLU A 288 -21.53 -10.34 -15.82
CA GLU A 288 -20.61 -9.28 -16.25
C GLU A 288 -21.26 -8.43 -17.34
N THR A 289 -21.34 -7.12 -17.14
CA THR A 289 -21.79 -6.17 -18.18
C THR A 289 -20.59 -5.37 -18.69
N PRO A 290 -20.22 -5.48 -19.98
CA PRO A 290 -19.11 -4.71 -20.53
C PRO A 290 -19.44 -3.22 -20.55
N ALA A 291 -18.51 -2.41 -20.04
CA ALA A 291 -18.64 -0.95 -20.06
C ALA A 291 -18.41 -0.38 -21.47
N ALA A 292 -19.14 0.69 -21.81
CA ALA A 292 -18.94 1.42 -23.05
C ALA A 292 -17.64 2.25 -22.99
N PRO A 293 -16.93 2.44 -24.12
CA PRO A 293 -15.74 3.28 -24.15
C PRO A 293 -16.10 4.75 -23.85
N ALA A 294 -15.40 5.35 -22.89
CA ALA A 294 -15.50 6.76 -22.58
C ALA A 294 -14.37 7.53 -23.26
N GLU A 295 -14.69 8.62 -23.95
CA GLU A 295 -13.71 9.57 -24.47
C GLU A 295 -13.41 10.65 -23.43
N GLN A 296 -12.14 10.79 -23.04
CA GLN A 296 -11.69 11.90 -22.20
C GLN A 296 -10.33 12.42 -22.70
N GLN A 297 -10.18 13.75 -22.72
CA GLN A 297 -8.97 14.43 -23.16
C GLN A 297 -7.80 14.15 -22.21
N ALA A 298 -6.66 13.71 -22.73
CA ALA A 298 -5.45 13.50 -21.93
C ALA A 298 -4.92 14.85 -21.41
N ALA A 299 -4.95 15.05 -20.09
CA ALA A 299 -4.30 16.19 -19.45
C ALA A 299 -2.77 16.09 -19.61
N ASN A 300 -2.09 17.21 -19.83
CA ASN A 300 -0.61 17.28 -19.97
C ASN A 300 0.15 16.56 -18.85
N VAL A 301 -0.45 16.44 -17.65
CA VAL A 301 0.15 15.77 -16.49
C VAL A 301 0.19 14.24 -16.64
N LEU A 302 -0.80 13.62 -17.30
CA LEU A 302 -0.81 12.17 -17.56
C LEU A 302 0.30 11.76 -18.54
N LEU A 303 0.59 12.61 -19.52
CA LEU A 303 1.72 12.41 -20.45
C LEU A 303 3.05 12.53 -19.72
N ALA A 304 3.20 13.50 -18.82
CA ALA A 304 4.40 13.63 -18.00
C ALA A 304 4.64 12.40 -17.10
N ALA A 305 3.57 11.85 -16.50
CA ALA A 305 3.63 10.60 -15.74
C ALA A 305 4.10 9.42 -16.62
N ARG A 306 3.55 9.30 -17.83
CA ARG A 306 3.89 8.21 -18.76
C ARG A 306 5.33 8.30 -19.27
N SER A 307 5.81 9.52 -19.54
CA SER A 307 7.21 9.75 -19.91
C SER A 307 8.14 9.29 -18.79
N TRP A 308 7.87 9.66 -17.54
CA TRP A 308 8.68 9.23 -16.39
C TRP A 308 8.67 7.71 -16.21
N LEU A 309 7.51 7.07 -16.32
CA LEU A 309 7.40 5.60 -16.27
C LEU A 309 8.15 4.91 -17.42
N SER A 310 8.17 5.52 -18.61
CA SER A 310 8.94 5.02 -19.74
C SER A 310 10.44 5.15 -19.50
N ASP A 311 10.89 6.23 -18.87
CA ASP A 311 12.30 6.41 -18.50
C ASP A 311 12.74 5.41 -17.43
N LEU A 312 11.87 5.09 -16.47
CA LEU A 312 12.09 3.99 -15.52
C LEU A 312 12.27 2.66 -16.22
N ALA A 313 11.37 2.30 -17.16
CA ALA A 313 11.44 1.05 -17.89
C ALA A 313 12.72 0.93 -18.75
N ARG A 314 13.13 2.03 -19.40
CA ARG A 314 14.39 2.11 -20.16
C ARG A 314 15.59 1.88 -19.26
N THR A 315 15.62 2.56 -18.11
CA THR A 315 16.73 2.54 -17.15
C THR A 315 16.85 1.18 -16.46
N GLY A 316 15.71 0.55 -16.17
CA GLY A 316 15.64 -0.68 -15.39
C GLY A 316 15.90 -0.45 -13.90
N TRP A 317 15.47 -1.41 -13.08
CA TRP A 317 15.58 -1.31 -11.62
C TRP A 317 17.04 -1.24 -11.14
N GLN A 318 17.97 -1.90 -11.82
CA GLN A 318 19.40 -1.86 -11.50
C GLN A 318 20.06 -0.53 -11.89
N GLY A 319 19.52 0.17 -12.89
CA GLY A 319 20.04 1.46 -13.37
C GLY A 319 19.54 2.67 -12.58
N LEU A 320 18.65 2.48 -11.61
CA LEU A 320 18.01 3.57 -10.88
C LEU A 320 19.02 4.45 -10.12
N ASP A 321 18.89 5.76 -10.27
CA ASP A 321 19.59 6.76 -9.48
C ASP A 321 18.62 7.80 -8.88
N HIS A 322 19.17 8.71 -8.09
CA HIS A 322 18.38 9.74 -7.43
C HIS A 322 17.74 10.74 -8.41
N ASP A 323 18.35 11.00 -9.56
CA ASP A 323 17.88 11.99 -10.52
C ASP A 323 16.64 11.46 -11.27
N VAL A 324 16.68 10.19 -11.71
CA VAL A 324 15.56 9.51 -12.35
C VAL A 324 14.35 9.47 -11.40
N VAL A 325 14.55 9.12 -10.13
CA VAL A 325 13.45 9.04 -9.15
C VAL A 325 12.88 10.44 -8.84
N ALA A 326 13.74 11.46 -8.70
CA ALA A 326 13.32 12.83 -8.43
C ALA A 326 12.40 13.43 -9.52
N GLY A 327 12.48 12.92 -10.76
CA GLY A 327 11.62 13.34 -11.88
C GLY A 327 10.11 13.21 -11.62
N SER A 328 9.70 12.30 -10.74
CA SER A 328 8.28 12.09 -10.39
C SER A 328 7.66 13.22 -9.56
N ALA A 329 8.46 13.95 -8.78
CA ALA A 329 7.95 14.73 -7.65
C ALA A 329 6.98 15.86 -8.05
N GLN A 330 7.24 16.53 -9.18
CA GLN A 330 6.37 17.59 -9.68
C GLN A 330 5.10 17.04 -10.31
N VAL A 331 5.20 15.89 -10.99
CA VAL A 331 4.05 15.21 -11.61
C VAL A 331 3.06 14.77 -10.52
N ILE A 332 3.56 14.11 -9.47
CA ILE A 332 2.75 13.70 -8.32
C ILE A 332 2.11 14.90 -7.63
N ALA A 333 2.88 15.95 -7.36
CA ALA A 333 2.37 17.15 -6.69
C ALA A 333 1.27 17.87 -7.50
N ALA A 334 1.33 17.82 -8.83
CA ALA A 334 0.31 18.38 -9.70
C ALA A 334 -0.98 17.53 -9.73
N MET A 335 -0.88 16.21 -9.57
CA MET A 335 -2.05 15.30 -9.61
C MET A 335 -2.77 15.18 -8.26
N LEU A 336 -2.04 15.14 -7.15
CA LEU A 336 -2.61 14.88 -5.81
C LEU A 336 -3.82 15.76 -5.43
N PRO A 337 -3.84 17.07 -5.72
CA PRO A 337 -4.99 17.93 -5.42
C PRO A 337 -6.27 17.53 -6.16
N ASP A 338 -6.15 16.94 -7.36
CA ASP A 338 -7.28 16.54 -8.20
C ASP A 338 -7.80 15.16 -7.79
N PRO A 339 -9.06 15.04 -7.32
CA PRO A 339 -9.67 13.75 -6.99
C PRO A 339 -9.68 12.75 -8.15
N ASP A 340 -9.83 13.22 -9.39
CA ASP A 340 -9.96 12.36 -10.58
C ASP A 340 -8.63 11.70 -10.95
N LEU A 341 -7.51 12.35 -10.58
CA LEU A 341 -6.16 11.86 -10.80
C LEU A 341 -5.60 11.09 -9.58
N ARG A 342 -6.38 10.97 -8.50
CA ARG A 342 -5.89 10.48 -7.20
C ARG A 342 -5.44 9.03 -7.23
N ARG A 343 -6.10 8.17 -8.02
CA ARG A 343 -5.68 6.78 -8.23
C ARG A 343 -4.24 6.68 -8.71
N LEU A 344 -3.93 7.37 -9.81
CA LEU A 344 -2.57 7.41 -10.35
C LEU A 344 -1.62 8.14 -9.41
N ALA A 345 -2.03 9.28 -8.84
CA ALA A 345 -1.20 10.07 -7.94
C ALA A 345 -0.73 9.27 -6.72
N THR A 346 -1.64 8.57 -6.03
CA THR A 346 -1.31 7.76 -4.86
C THR A 346 -0.41 6.58 -5.23
N LEU A 347 -0.67 5.90 -6.35
CA LEU A 347 0.17 4.81 -6.82
C LEU A 347 1.59 5.28 -7.13
N LEU A 348 1.72 6.39 -7.87
CA LEU A 348 3.02 6.94 -8.23
C LEU A 348 3.79 7.47 -7.03
N ASP A 349 3.09 8.10 -6.08
CA ASP A 349 3.69 8.60 -4.86
C ASP A 349 4.25 7.44 -4.00
N GLY A 350 3.48 6.36 -3.88
CA GLY A 350 3.95 5.15 -3.20
C GLY A 350 5.11 4.47 -3.92
N PHE A 351 5.01 4.33 -5.24
CA PHE A 351 6.07 3.73 -6.03
C PHE A 351 7.35 4.56 -5.97
N ALA A 352 7.27 5.88 -6.16
CA ALA A 352 8.42 6.77 -6.07
C ALA A 352 9.09 6.74 -4.68
N ALA A 353 8.31 6.61 -3.60
CA ALA A 353 8.86 6.46 -2.26
C ALA A 353 9.68 5.16 -2.12
N GLU A 354 9.23 4.05 -2.70
CA GLU A 354 9.97 2.78 -2.70
C GLU A 354 11.25 2.84 -3.51
N LEU A 355 11.19 3.43 -4.71
CA LEU A 355 12.37 3.64 -5.55
C LEU A 355 13.38 4.54 -4.84
N ALA A 356 12.93 5.65 -4.23
CA ALA A 356 13.80 6.57 -3.50
C ALA A 356 14.50 5.91 -2.32
N ALA A 357 13.79 5.08 -1.56
CA ALA A 357 14.34 4.32 -0.44
C ALA A 357 15.35 3.24 -0.86
N SER A 358 15.32 2.84 -2.14
CA SER A 358 16.13 1.77 -2.70
C SER A 358 17.25 2.28 -3.64
N CYS A 359 17.43 3.60 -3.74
CA CYS A 359 18.45 4.20 -4.59
C CYS A 359 19.85 4.24 -3.93
N PRO A 360 20.93 4.02 -4.71
CA PRO A 360 20.93 3.65 -6.13
C PRO A 360 20.61 2.16 -6.32
N GLY A 361 19.91 1.83 -7.40
CA GLY A 361 19.47 0.47 -7.71
C GLY A 361 20.64 -0.53 -7.87
N ALA A 362 21.78 -0.06 -8.35
CA ALA A 362 22.99 -0.87 -8.52
C ALA A 362 23.59 -1.40 -7.21
N ALA A 363 23.19 -0.85 -6.05
CA ALA A 363 23.63 -1.28 -4.74
C ALA A 363 22.66 -2.27 -4.06
N LEU A 364 21.57 -2.64 -4.74
CA LEU A 364 20.57 -3.57 -4.20
C LEU A 364 21.03 -5.03 -4.37
N ASP A 365 21.10 -5.76 -3.25
CA ASP A 365 21.35 -7.21 -3.28
C ASP A 365 20.15 -7.99 -3.86
N ARG A 366 18.93 -7.45 -3.68
CA ARG A 366 17.66 -8.06 -4.08
C ARG A 366 16.69 -6.99 -4.55
N ILE A 367 15.89 -7.31 -5.57
CA ILE A 367 14.93 -6.38 -6.19
C ILE A 367 13.53 -7.00 -6.12
N PRO A 368 12.51 -6.27 -5.64
CA PRO A 368 11.13 -6.77 -5.54
C PRO A 368 10.46 -6.76 -6.91
N ALA A 369 10.95 -7.62 -7.82
CA ALA A 369 10.68 -7.51 -9.25
C ALA A 369 9.19 -7.59 -9.59
N ARG A 370 8.43 -8.52 -8.97
CA ARG A 370 6.97 -8.62 -9.17
C ARG A 370 6.25 -7.35 -8.78
N ARG A 371 6.47 -6.90 -7.55
CA ARG A 371 5.88 -5.68 -7.02
C ARG A 371 6.14 -4.46 -7.89
N TRP A 372 7.40 -4.17 -8.24
CA TRP A 372 7.72 -2.97 -9.01
C TRP A 372 7.20 -3.05 -10.45
N ALA A 373 7.17 -4.24 -11.06
CA ALA A 373 6.54 -4.45 -12.35
C ALA A 373 5.00 -4.32 -12.30
N ASP A 374 4.35 -4.73 -11.20
CA ASP A 374 2.91 -4.53 -10.97
C ASP A 374 2.58 -3.03 -10.85
N LEU A 375 3.31 -2.31 -9.99
CA LEU A 375 3.13 -0.87 -9.79
C LEU A 375 3.38 -0.10 -11.10
N TRP A 376 4.43 -0.45 -11.84
CA TRP A 376 4.75 0.16 -13.13
C TRP A 376 3.66 -0.11 -14.17
N SER A 377 3.24 -1.37 -14.36
CA SER A 377 2.23 -1.74 -15.37
C SER A 377 0.90 -1.08 -15.06
N ARG A 378 0.50 -1.10 -13.79
CA ARG A 378 -0.72 -0.45 -13.32
C ARG A 378 -0.67 1.06 -13.56
N ALA A 379 0.43 1.71 -13.23
CA ALA A 379 0.60 3.14 -13.44
C ALA A 379 0.58 3.51 -14.93
N MET A 380 1.25 2.73 -15.79
CA MET A 380 1.23 2.92 -17.24
C MET A 380 -0.19 2.92 -17.79
N LEU A 381 -1.01 1.95 -17.40
CA LEU A 381 -2.39 1.87 -17.87
C LEU A 381 -3.29 2.96 -17.30
N LEU A 382 -3.09 3.37 -16.05
CA LEU A 382 -3.82 4.50 -15.44
C LEU A 382 -3.52 5.85 -16.11
N THR A 383 -2.44 5.95 -16.90
CA THR A 383 -2.18 7.16 -17.69
C THR A 383 -3.05 7.25 -18.96
N LEU A 384 -3.76 6.17 -19.33
CA LEU A 384 -4.60 6.13 -20.54
C LEU A 384 -6.00 6.72 -20.27
N PRO A 385 -6.59 7.41 -21.26
CA PRO A 385 -8.00 7.80 -21.19
C PRO A 385 -8.91 6.61 -20.91
N GLY A 386 -9.95 6.82 -20.09
CA GLY A 386 -10.95 5.79 -19.76
C GLY A 386 -10.52 4.78 -18.69
N ALA A 387 -9.26 4.78 -18.26
CA ALA A 387 -8.77 3.86 -17.22
C ALA A 387 -9.49 4.01 -15.87
N THR A 388 -10.03 5.21 -15.58
CA THR A 388 -10.77 5.52 -14.34
C THR A 388 -12.29 5.54 -14.53
N GLY A 389 -12.80 5.41 -15.76
CA GLY A 389 -14.23 5.58 -16.08
C GLY A 389 -15.14 4.46 -15.54
N ALA A 390 -14.59 3.27 -15.28
CA ALA A 390 -15.35 2.13 -14.74
C ALA A 390 -15.69 2.26 -13.24
N THR A 391 -15.00 3.15 -12.50
CA THR A 391 -15.18 3.29 -11.03
C THR A 391 -16.17 4.38 -10.62
N GLY A 392 -16.98 4.89 -11.56
CA GLY A 392 -18.06 5.85 -11.27
C GLY A 392 -17.62 7.23 -10.78
N ALA A 393 -16.32 7.53 -10.78
CA ALA A 393 -15.78 8.80 -10.29
C ALA A 393 -16.10 9.98 -11.23
N THR A 394 -16.20 9.73 -12.55
CA THR A 394 -16.52 10.78 -13.53
C THR A 394 -17.39 10.28 -14.70
N GLY A 395 -18.64 10.74 -14.72
CA GLY A 395 -19.36 11.20 -15.92
C GLY A 395 -19.83 10.23 -17.01
N ALA A 396 -19.26 9.03 -17.19
CA ALA A 396 -19.61 8.19 -18.35
C ALA A 396 -20.77 7.20 -18.09
N THR A 397 -20.95 6.76 -16.85
CA THR A 397 -22.10 5.93 -16.44
C THR A 397 -22.52 6.38 -15.05
N ALA A 398 -23.80 6.76 -14.88
CA ALA A 398 -24.29 7.10 -13.55
C ALA A 398 -24.10 5.88 -12.63
N PRO A 399 -23.49 6.03 -11.44
CA PRO A 399 -23.42 4.92 -10.49
C PRO A 399 -24.84 4.42 -10.21
N GLY A 400 -24.98 3.11 -9.97
CA GLY A 400 -26.23 2.58 -9.46
C GLY A 400 -26.54 3.16 -8.09
N THR A 401 -27.74 2.91 -7.56
CA THR A 401 -28.08 3.26 -6.18
C THR A 401 -28.41 2.02 -5.36
N ALA A 402 -28.06 2.07 -4.09
CA ALA A 402 -28.28 1.02 -3.10
C ALA A 402 -29.19 1.54 -1.99
N THR A 403 -30.38 0.93 -1.88
CA THR A 403 -31.36 1.18 -0.81
C THR A 403 -31.64 -0.14 -0.09
N GLY A 404 -31.43 -0.19 1.21
CA GLY A 404 -31.50 -1.42 2.01
C GLY A 404 -30.62 -1.41 3.25
N ARG A 405 -30.46 -2.58 3.87
CA ARG A 405 -29.70 -2.74 5.12
C ARG A 405 -28.27 -3.19 4.82
N LEU A 406 -27.30 -2.53 5.43
CA LEU A 406 -25.87 -2.84 5.34
C LEU A 406 -25.37 -3.46 6.65
N LEU A 407 -24.69 -4.59 6.55
CA LEU A 407 -24.16 -5.37 7.68
C LEU A 407 -22.63 -5.45 7.62
N PRO A 408 -21.91 -4.64 8.41
CA PRO A 408 -20.45 -4.67 8.44
C PRO A 408 -19.90 -6.02 8.92
N LEU A 409 -18.94 -6.58 8.18
CA LEU A 409 -18.20 -7.80 8.55
C LEU A 409 -16.88 -7.45 9.25
N GLY A 410 -16.18 -6.42 8.76
CA GLY A 410 -14.89 -6.02 9.28
C GLY A 410 -14.25 -4.89 8.46
N VAL A 411 -13.14 -4.37 8.97
CA VAL A 411 -12.39 -3.26 8.34
C VAL A 411 -11.00 -3.74 7.96
N ASP A 412 -10.66 -3.60 6.68
CA ASP A 412 -9.32 -3.72 6.15
C ASP A 412 -8.67 -2.33 6.13
N LEU A 413 -7.49 -2.17 6.75
CA LEU A 413 -6.81 -0.89 6.87
C LEU A 413 -5.50 -0.91 6.10
N HIS A 414 -5.43 -0.17 5.00
CA HIS A 414 -4.21 0.03 4.23
C HIS A 414 -3.45 1.25 4.73
N GLU A 415 -2.13 1.09 4.91
CA GLU A 415 -1.26 2.16 5.39
C GLU A 415 0.02 2.21 4.55
N HIS A 416 0.13 3.26 3.72
CA HIS A 416 1.35 3.63 3.03
C HIS A 416 2.02 4.82 3.75
N ALA A 417 3.27 5.16 3.40
CA ALA A 417 3.92 6.36 3.94
C ALA A 417 3.08 7.62 3.67
N THR A 418 2.58 7.77 2.44
CA THR A 418 1.93 8.99 1.96
C THR A 418 0.40 8.95 1.89
N ALA A 419 -0.21 7.80 2.18
CA ALA A 419 -1.66 7.62 2.12
C ALA A 419 -2.12 6.55 3.10
N ALA A 420 -3.39 6.60 3.50
CA ALA A 420 -4.05 5.51 4.21
C ALA A 420 -5.48 5.35 3.73
N GLN A 421 -6.02 4.14 3.87
CA GLN A 421 -7.40 3.83 3.55
C GLN A 421 -7.98 2.82 4.54
N ALA A 422 -9.21 3.06 4.98
CA ALA A 422 -10.02 2.06 5.67
C ALA A 422 -11.13 1.60 4.72
N GLN A 423 -11.19 0.30 4.45
CA GLN A 423 -12.21 -0.33 3.62
C GLN A 423 -13.04 -1.28 4.48
N VAL A 424 -14.33 -1.00 4.60
CA VAL A 424 -15.27 -1.86 5.31
C VAL A 424 -15.83 -2.87 4.32
N HIS A 425 -15.67 -4.16 4.63
CA HIS A 425 -16.35 -5.24 3.92
C HIS A 425 -17.69 -5.50 4.60
N ALA A 426 -18.75 -5.64 3.82
CA ALA A 426 -20.11 -5.79 4.35
C ALA A 426 -20.98 -6.68 3.47
N VAL A 427 -22.04 -7.22 4.07
CA VAL A 427 -23.16 -7.81 3.35
C VAL A 427 -24.24 -6.74 3.22
N PHE A 428 -24.70 -6.49 2.01
CA PHE A 428 -25.83 -5.60 1.73
C PHE A 428 -27.07 -6.43 1.43
N GLU A 429 -28.17 -6.13 2.13
CA GLU A 429 -29.48 -6.71 1.95
C GLU A 429 -30.40 -5.67 1.28
N PRO A 430 -30.66 -5.81 -0.03
CA PRO A 430 -31.51 -4.87 -0.77
C PRO A 430 -32.94 -4.78 -0.21
N ALA A 431 -33.49 -3.57 -0.13
CA ALA A 431 -34.86 -3.35 0.34
C ALA A 431 -35.94 -3.96 -0.58
N ASP A 432 -35.60 -4.20 -1.85
CA ASP A 432 -36.47 -4.85 -2.83
C ASP A 432 -36.57 -6.38 -2.66
N GLY A 433 -35.85 -6.95 -1.69
CA GLY A 433 -35.83 -8.39 -1.41
C GLY A 433 -35.01 -9.22 -2.38
N THR A 434 -34.22 -8.59 -3.27
CA THR A 434 -33.24 -9.31 -4.10
C THR A 434 -32.12 -9.92 -3.24
N ALA A 435 -31.37 -10.86 -3.83
CA ALA A 435 -30.34 -11.61 -3.10
C ALA A 435 -29.32 -10.66 -2.44
N PRO A 436 -28.84 -10.99 -1.22
CA PRO A 436 -27.77 -10.24 -0.58
C PRO A 436 -26.53 -10.13 -1.47
N ARG A 437 -25.79 -9.03 -1.34
CA ARG A 437 -24.62 -8.73 -2.15
C ARG A 437 -23.42 -8.45 -1.26
N LEU A 438 -22.24 -8.86 -1.68
CA LEU A 438 -20.99 -8.41 -1.08
C LEU A 438 -20.68 -7.01 -1.60
N VAL A 439 -20.51 -6.08 -0.67
CA VAL A 439 -20.17 -4.70 -0.98
C VAL A 439 -19.00 -4.24 -0.11
N ARG A 440 -18.37 -3.15 -0.56
CA ARG A 440 -17.30 -2.48 0.17
C ARG A 440 -17.65 -1.00 0.31
N ALA A 441 -17.16 -0.35 1.35
CA ALA A 441 -17.20 1.10 1.48
C ALA A 441 -15.86 1.57 2.02
N GLY A 442 -15.26 2.56 1.36
CA GLY A 442 -13.91 3.01 1.67
C GLY A 442 -13.86 4.49 2.03
N VAL A 443 -12.88 4.84 2.85
CA VAL A 443 -12.40 6.21 2.99
C VAL A 443 -10.89 6.21 2.91
N SER A 444 -10.34 7.12 2.12
CA SER A 444 -8.90 7.28 1.91
C SER A 444 -8.47 8.72 2.18
N ALA A 445 -7.26 8.89 2.69
CA ALA A 445 -6.67 10.20 2.93
C ALA A 445 -5.18 10.18 2.58
N PRO A 446 -4.68 11.19 1.83
CA PRO A 446 -3.25 11.47 1.80
C PRO A 446 -2.78 11.84 3.22
N LYS A 447 -1.54 11.46 3.54
CA LYS A 447 -0.98 11.73 4.87
C LYS A 447 0.54 11.88 4.81
N PRO A 448 1.15 12.62 5.74
CA PRO A 448 2.58 12.54 5.94
C PRO A 448 2.99 11.20 6.56
N ASP A 449 4.22 10.74 6.27
CA ASP A 449 4.78 9.47 6.76
C ASP A 449 4.91 9.39 8.29
N THR A 450 4.85 10.53 8.97
CA THR A 450 4.83 10.64 10.43
C THR A 450 3.45 10.40 11.06
N VAL A 451 2.37 10.36 10.26
CA VAL A 451 1.03 9.99 10.74
C VAL A 451 0.87 8.48 10.56
N VAL A 452 1.01 7.76 11.66
CA VAL A 452 1.03 6.29 11.67
C VAL A 452 0.14 5.72 12.77
N GLY A 453 -0.22 4.45 12.66
CA GLY A 453 -0.99 3.75 13.69
C GLY A 453 -2.32 4.44 13.97
N ALA A 454 -2.64 4.69 15.25
CA ALA A 454 -3.92 5.31 15.64
C ALA A 454 -4.16 6.72 15.05
N GLY A 455 -3.11 7.39 14.54
CA GLY A 455 -3.26 8.67 13.84
C GLY A 455 -4.02 8.58 12.53
N VAL A 456 -3.98 7.41 11.87
CA VAL A 456 -4.73 7.17 10.64
C VAL A 456 -6.24 7.29 10.89
N TRP A 457 -6.74 6.77 12.01
CA TRP A 457 -8.17 6.89 12.34
C TRP A 457 -8.64 8.33 12.51
N GLN A 458 -7.78 9.24 13.00
CA GLN A 458 -8.12 10.67 13.12
C GLN A 458 -8.29 11.35 11.76
N LEU A 459 -7.64 10.85 10.71
CA LEU A 459 -7.79 11.36 9.35
C LEU A 459 -9.04 10.79 8.66
N LEU A 460 -9.39 9.53 8.95
CA LEU A 460 -10.44 8.80 8.22
C LEU A 460 -11.82 8.91 8.87
N ARG A 461 -11.91 8.78 10.20
CA ARG A 461 -13.17 8.73 10.96
C ARG A 461 -14.15 9.88 10.68
N PRO A 462 -13.71 11.15 10.52
CA PRO A 462 -14.64 12.25 10.30
C PRO A 462 -15.43 12.20 8.98
N HIS A 463 -15.06 11.30 8.06
CA HIS A 463 -15.57 11.32 6.68
C HIS A 463 -16.43 10.10 6.33
N MET A 464 -16.60 9.15 7.27
CA MET A 464 -17.36 7.93 7.02
C MET A 464 -17.96 7.40 8.32
N SER A 465 -19.23 7.73 8.59
CA SER A 465 -19.93 7.26 9.80
C SER A 465 -20.02 5.73 9.92
N LEU A 466 -19.89 4.99 8.81
CA LEU A 466 -19.80 3.52 8.81
C LEU A 466 -18.69 2.98 9.72
N LEU A 467 -17.58 3.72 9.88
CA LEU A 467 -16.49 3.30 10.78
C LEU A 467 -16.94 3.23 12.25
N ALA A 468 -17.84 4.12 12.67
CA ALA A 468 -18.44 4.06 14.00
C ALA A 468 -19.38 2.87 14.12
N ALA A 469 -20.28 2.67 13.14
CA ALA A 469 -21.21 1.54 13.14
C ALA A 469 -20.49 0.17 13.16
N ALA A 470 -19.41 0.03 12.38
CA ALA A 470 -18.58 -1.18 12.39
C ALA A 470 -17.88 -1.42 13.74
N GLY A 471 -17.44 -0.35 14.42
CA GLY A 471 -16.83 -0.44 15.76
C GLY A 471 -17.84 -0.73 16.88
N GLU A 472 -19.09 -0.30 16.71
CA GLU A 472 -20.18 -0.47 17.68
C GLU A 472 -21.02 -1.75 17.46
N GLY A 473 -20.76 -2.50 16.39
CA GLY A 473 -21.54 -3.68 16.03
C GLY A 473 -22.97 -3.33 15.63
N ARG A 474 -23.13 -2.31 14.75
CA ARG A 474 -24.42 -1.86 14.23
C ARG A 474 -24.51 -2.05 12.73
N SER A 475 -25.72 -2.32 12.26
CA SER A 475 -26.08 -2.18 10.84
C SER A 475 -26.22 -0.70 10.44
N MET A 476 -26.29 -0.45 9.14
CA MET A 476 -26.67 0.86 8.58
C MET A 476 -27.86 0.69 7.64
N GLU A 477 -28.82 1.60 7.72
CA GLU A 477 -29.90 1.74 6.74
C GLU A 477 -29.45 2.72 5.66
N LEU A 478 -29.45 2.28 4.40
CA LEU A 478 -29.04 3.05 3.25
C LEU A 478 -30.26 3.49 2.42
N THR A 479 -30.24 4.71 1.93
CA THR A 479 -31.24 5.24 0.98
C THR A 479 -30.52 5.92 -0.16
N ASP A 480 -30.65 5.35 -1.36
CA ASP A 480 -30.07 5.84 -2.60
C ASP A 480 -28.54 6.07 -2.54
N MET A 481 -27.83 5.26 -1.76
CA MET A 481 -26.37 5.33 -1.66
C MET A 481 -25.74 4.99 -3.03
N PRO A 482 -24.90 5.84 -3.62
CA PRO A 482 -24.28 5.51 -4.90
C PRO A 482 -23.37 4.29 -4.80
N ILE A 483 -23.43 3.40 -5.79
CA ILE A 483 -22.65 2.15 -5.85
C ILE A 483 -22.03 1.94 -7.24
N THR A 484 -20.78 1.50 -7.27
CA THR A 484 -20.08 1.12 -8.50
C THR A 484 -20.50 -0.28 -8.99
N VAL A 485 -20.16 -0.60 -10.24
CA VAL A 485 -20.37 -1.96 -10.79
C VAL A 485 -19.58 -3.04 -10.05
N GLU A 486 -18.48 -2.68 -9.39
CA GLU A 486 -17.65 -3.59 -8.59
C GLU A 486 -18.15 -3.76 -7.14
N GLY A 487 -19.30 -3.14 -6.80
CA GLY A 487 -19.90 -3.24 -5.47
C GLY A 487 -19.28 -2.31 -4.44
N ASP A 488 -18.59 -1.25 -4.85
CA ASP A 488 -18.08 -0.23 -3.93
C ASP A 488 -19.12 0.88 -3.74
N LEU A 489 -19.55 1.07 -2.50
CA LEU A 489 -20.40 2.18 -2.06
C LEU A 489 -19.56 3.46 -2.01
N ILE A 490 -19.99 4.49 -2.74
CA ILE A 490 -19.41 5.83 -2.66
C ILE A 490 -20.07 6.51 -1.47
N TRP A 491 -19.43 6.36 -0.30
CA TRP A 491 -20.04 6.70 0.97
C TRP A 491 -20.38 8.20 1.09
N SER A 492 -21.61 8.48 1.52
CA SER A 492 -22.08 9.79 1.96
C SER A 492 -23.01 9.62 3.15
N ASP A 493 -22.75 10.36 4.23
CA ASP A 493 -23.55 10.30 5.46
C ASP A 493 -25.00 10.79 5.26
N ASP A 494 -25.28 11.53 4.20
CA ASP A 494 -26.64 11.97 3.85
C ASP A 494 -27.55 10.79 3.45
N HIS A 495 -26.95 9.70 2.95
CA HIS A 495 -27.63 8.50 2.46
C HIS A 495 -27.65 7.36 3.48
N ALA A 496 -27.16 7.58 4.70
CA ALA A 496 -26.94 6.51 5.67
C ALA A 496 -27.44 6.88 7.08
N ARG A 497 -28.08 5.92 7.75
CA ARG A 497 -28.51 6.06 9.16
C ARG A 497 -28.12 4.82 9.97
N PRO A 498 -27.71 4.96 11.24
CA PRO A 498 -27.47 3.81 12.11
C PRO A 498 -28.74 2.94 12.23
N GLY A 499 -28.61 1.66 11.91
CA GLY A 499 -29.65 0.65 12.06
C GLY A 499 -29.54 -0.10 13.40
N GLU A 500 -30.23 -1.22 13.53
CA GLU A 500 -30.22 -2.08 14.72
C GLU A 500 -28.84 -2.71 14.99
N PRO A 501 -28.58 -3.18 16.24
CA PRO A 501 -27.40 -3.99 16.54
C PRO A 501 -27.27 -5.18 15.58
N ALA A 502 -26.08 -5.36 15.02
CA ALA A 502 -25.76 -6.42 14.08
C ALA A 502 -24.40 -7.03 14.45
N ASP A 503 -24.46 -8.23 15.01
CA ASP A 503 -23.24 -8.98 15.33
C ASP A 503 -22.55 -9.48 14.04
N ALA A 504 -21.27 -9.17 13.90
CA ALA A 504 -20.51 -9.49 12.69
C ALA A 504 -20.35 -11.00 12.50
N PHE A 505 -20.22 -11.78 13.57
CA PHE A 505 -20.07 -13.25 13.51
C PHE A 505 -21.40 -13.92 13.16
N ALA A 506 -22.52 -13.45 13.69
CA ALA A 506 -23.85 -13.88 13.28
C ALA A 506 -24.11 -13.55 11.80
N THR A 507 -23.72 -12.35 11.35
CA THR A 507 -23.79 -11.95 9.94
C THR A 507 -22.94 -12.86 9.07
N ALA A 508 -21.69 -13.11 9.46
CA ALA A 508 -20.75 -13.96 8.74
C ALA A 508 -21.20 -15.44 8.67
N ARG A 509 -21.90 -15.93 9.70
CA ARG A 509 -22.42 -17.30 9.74
C ARG A 509 -23.70 -17.47 8.92
N VAL A 510 -24.56 -16.46 8.85
CA VAL A 510 -25.91 -16.58 8.27
C VAL A 510 -26.05 -15.91 6.89
N ALA A 511 -25.61 -14.65 6.76
CA ALA A 511 -25.85 -13.84 5.57
C ALA A 511 -24.71 -13.92 4.55
N LEU A 512 -23.46 -14.01 5.01
CA LEU A 512 -22.29 -14.09 4.11
C LEU A 512 -22.33 -15.29 3.14
N PRO A 513 -22.80 -16.51 3.50
CA PRO A 513 -22.90 -17.62 2.56
C PRO A 513 -23.89 -17.40 1.42
N THR A 514 -24.90 -16.55 1.60
CA THR A 514 -25.94 -16.27 0.59
C THR A 514 -25.63 -15.02 -0.24
N ALA A 515 -24.59 -14.27 0.14
CA ALA A 515 -24.21 -13.03 -0.51
C ALA A 515 -23.47 -13.29 -1.83
N THR A 516 -23.88 -12.58 -2.88
CA THR A 516 -23.31 -12.66 -4.21
C THR A 516 -22.15 -11.65 -4.39
N PRO A 517 -20.99 -12.05 -4.91
CA PRO A 517 -19.91 -11.12 -5.23
C PRO A 517 -20.28 -10.28 -6.46
N SER A 518 -19.78 -9.04 -6.49
CA SER A 518 -19.84 -8.18 -7.68
C SER A 518 -18.71 -8.54 -8.66
N ALA A 519 -18.91 -8.24 -9.95
CA ALA A 519 -17.88 -8.46 -10.97
C ALA A 519 -16.68 -7.52 -10.76
N THR A 520 -15.47 -8.01 -11.05
CA THR A 520 -14.24 -7.19 -11.03
C THR A 520 -14.02 -6.53 -12.38
N ALA A 521 -13.81 -5.21 -12.37
CA ALA A 521 -13.54 -4.43 -13.57
C ALA A 521 -12.23 -4.91 -14.22
N PRO A 522 -12.11 -4.89 -15.57
CA PRO A 522 -10.98 -5.50 -16.27
C PRO A 522 -9.59 -5.02 -15.80
N LEU A 523 -9.44 -3.71 -15.57
CA LEU A 523 -8.16 -3.14 -15.11
C LEU A 523 -7.80 -3.63 -13.70
N ASP A 524 -8.82 -3.96 -12.91
CA ASP A 524 -8.79 -4.27 -11.49
C ASP A 524 -8.59 -5.78 -11.20
N ARG A 525 -8.63 -6.62 -12.23
CA ARG A 525 -8.31 -8.05 -12.18
C ARG A 525 -6.81 -8.27 -12.00
N HIS A 526 -6.40 -8.52 -10.76
CA HIS A 526 -5.02 -8.84 -10.42
C HIS A 526 -4.97 -9.81 -9.24
N PRO A 527 -4.09 -10.83 -9.22
CA PRO A 527 -4.10 -11.85 -8.17
C PRO A 527 -3.93 -11.28 -6.75
N ALA A 528 -3.02 -10.31 -6.59
CA ALA A 528 -2.79 -9.61 -5.31
C ALA A 528 -3.99 -8.81 -4.78
N ARG A 529 -5.02 -8.61 -5.63
CA ARG A 529 -6.25 -7.88 -5.30
C ARG A 529 -7.40 -8.78 -4.88
N ILE A 530 -7.20 -10.10 -4.92
CA ILE A 530 -8.17 -11.05 -4.39
C ILE A 530 -8.35 -10.75 -2.89
N ALA A 531 -9.60 -10.46 -2.51
CA ALA A 531 -9.99 -9.97 -1.18
C ALA A 531 -11.37 -10.52 -0.79
N VAL A 532 -11.52 -11.84 -0.75
CA VAL A 532 -12.84 -12.48 -0.63
C VAL A 532 -13.20 -12.70 0.83
N PRO A 533 -14.30 -12.12 1.37
CA PRO A 533 -14.72 -12.37 2.74
C PRO A 533 -15.10 -13.84 2.97
N VAL A 534 -14.49 -14.43 3.99
CA VAL A 534 -14.71 -15.82 4.43
C VAL A 534 -14.98 -15.87 5.93
N PHE A 535 -15.75 -16.87 6.34
CA PHE A 535 -15.98 -17.20 7.73
C PHE A 535 -15.43 -18.60 8.01
N LEU A 536 -14.57 -18.71 9.01
CA LEU A 536 -13.88 -19.96 9.37
C LEU A 536 -14.22 -20.30 10.82
N GLU A 537 -14.64 -21.53 11.07
CA GLU A 537 -14.86 -22.09 12.41
C GLU A 537 -14.49 -23.57 12.42
N GLY A 538 -14.33 -24.15 13.61
CA GLY A 538 -13.94 -25.57 13.76
C GLY A 538 -12.48 -25.88 13.35
N TYR A 539 -11.64 -24.86 13.20
CA TYR A 539 -10.21 -25.04 12.95
C TYR A 539 -9.41 -25.30 14.21
N THR A 540 -8.26 -25.93 14.03
CA THR A 540 -7.17 -25.89 15.02
C THR A 540 -6.17 -24.82 14.60
N ALA A 541 -5.91 -23.84 15.47
CA ALA A 541 -4.89 -22.84 15.24
C ALA A 541 -3.54 -23.31 15.78
N GLN A 542 -2.51 -23.22 14.95
CA GLN A 542 -1.13 -23.48 15.33
C GLN A 542 -0.30 -22.23 15.11
N ARG A 543 0.66 -22.00 16.01
CA ARG A 543 1.64 -20.93 15.89
C ARG A 543 3.03 -21.51 16.05
N ASP A 544 3.83 -21.37 15.01
CA ASP A 544 5.29 -21.50 15.05
C ASP A 544 5.88 -20.09 15.12
N ASP A 545 7.04 -19.89 15.74
CA ASP A 545 7.74 -18.61 16.05
C ASP A 545 7.00 -17.30 15.65
N THR A 546 6.84 -17.07 14.35
CA THR A 546 6.17 -15.91 13.75
C THR A 546 4.96 -16.22 12.84
N ALA A 547 4.73 -17.47 12.46
CA ALA A 547 3.69 -17.86 11.52
C ALA A 547 2.47 -18.47 12.22
N VAL A 548 1.27 -18.11 11.77
CA VAL A 548 0.02 -18.71 12.23
C VAL A 548 -0.59 -19.52 11.08
N THR A 549 -1.06 -20.72 11.37
CA THR A 549 -1.74 -21.61 10.43
C THR A 549 -3.03 -22.11 11.03
N PHE A 550 -4.09 -22.15 10.23
CA PHE A 550 -5.35 -22.78 10.58
C PHE A 550 -5.46 -24.13 9.89
N THR A 551 -5.81 -25.18 10.63
CA THR A 551 -6.12 -26.49 10.07
C THR A 551 -7.63 -26.70 10.14
N ILE A 552 -8.29 -26.77 8.98
CA ILE A 552 -9.74 -26.96 8.82
C ILE A 552 -9.96 -28.25 8.05
N ALA A 553 -10.71 -29.20 8.62
CA ALA A 553 -11.01 -30.48 7.96
C ALA A 553 -9.77 -31.23 7.40
N GLY A 554 -8.60 -31.08 8.05
CA GLY A 554 -7.32 -31.67 7.63
C GLY A 554 -6.47 -30.77 6.74
N HIS A 555 -7.02 -29.68 6.20
CA HIS A 555 -6.33 -28.76 5.29
C HIS A 555 -5.72 -27.58 6.04
N ALA A 556 -4.44 -27.29 5.76
CA ALA A 556 -3.70 -26.21 6.37
C ALA A 556 -3.76 -24.94 5.51
N VAL A 557 -4.21 -23.83 6.10
CA VAL A 557 -4.26 -22.52 5.44
C VAL A 557 -3.41 -21.53 6.23
N ALA A 558 -2.49 -20.86 5.53
CA ALA A 558 -1.64 -19.84 6.12
C ALA A 558 -2.47 -18.62 6.55
N VAL A 559 -2.16 -18.06 7.72
CA VAL A 559 -2.82 -16.87 8.25
C VAL A 559 -1.85 -15.71 8.21
N ASP A 560 -2.19 -14.69 7.41
CA ASP A 560 -1.35 -13.49 7.24
C ASP A 560 -1.58 -12.53 8.42
N THR A 561 -0.85 -12.78 9.52
CA THR A 561 -0.90 -11.91 10.68
C THR A 561 -0.10 -10.61 10.53
N ASP A 562 0.72 -10.50 9.48
CA ASP A 562 1.49 -9.29 9.18
C ASP A 562 0.58 -8.17 8.68
N ARG A 563 -0.53 -8.53 8.03
CA ARG A 563 -1.62 -7.64 7.62
C ARG A 563 -2.55 -7.18 8.76
N ILE A 564 -2.29 -7.58 10.01
CA ILE A 564 -3.06 -7.03 11.15
C ILE A 564 -2.58 -5.59 11.41
N PRO A 565 -3.44 -4.57 11.35
CA PRO A 565 -3.00 -3.19 11.50
C PRO A 565 -2.35 -2.92 12.88
N ALA A 566 -1.34 -2.06 12.93
CA ALA A 566 -0.80 -1.58 14.21
C ALA A 566 -1.83 -0.74 14.99
N ALA A 567 -2.76 -0.11 14.26
CA ALA A 567 -3.85 0.69 14.79
C ALA A 567 -5.07 -0.16 15.24
N SER A 568 -4.82 -1.33 15.84
CA SER A 568 -5.85 -2.34 16.10
C SER A 568 -5.70 -3.01 17.47
N PRO A 569 -6.80 -3.41 18.13
CA PRO A 569 -6.75 -4.31 19.28
C PRO A 569 -6.47 -5.78 18.90
N LEU A 570 -6.59 -6.15 17.62
CA LEU A 570 -6.31 -7.50 17.13
C LEU A 570 -4.80 -7.79 17.18
N THR A 571 -4.42 -9.00 17.58
CA THR A 571 -3.01 -9.42 17.70
C THR A 571 -2.80 -10.84 17.17
N PRO A 572 -1.60 -11.18 16.66
CA PRO A 572 -1.27 -12.55 16.27
C PRO A 572 -1.55 -13.57 17.38
N GLN A 573 -1.31 -13.19 18.65
CA GLN A 573 -1.61 -14.01 19.82
C GLN A 573 -3.11 -14.29 19.94
N ALA A 574 -3.96 -13.28 19.76
CA ALA A 574 -5.41 -13.45 19.80
C ALA A 574 -5.91 -14.32 18.64
N VAL A 575 -5.33 -14.17 17.45
CA VAL A 575 -5.64 -15.00 16.27
C VAL A 575 -5.25 -16.47 16.54
N ALA A 576 -4.07 -16.72 17.10
CA ALA A 576 -3.66 -18.08 17.46
C ALA A 576 -4.51 -18.72 18.59
N ALA A 577 -5.19 -17.91 19.41
CA ALA A 577 -6.03 -18.36 20.51
C ALA A 577 -7.54 -18.29 20.20
N SER A 578 -7.90 -18.19 18.92
CA SER A 578 -9.28 -18.01 18.48
C SER A 578 -9.96 -19.32 18.10
N GLY A 579 -11.29 -19.34 18.21
CA GLY A 579 -12.14 -20.48 17.79
C GLY A 579 -12.97 -20.22 16.54
N ALA A 580 -13.12 -18.95 16.15
CA ALA A 580 -13.75 -18.52 14.91
C ALA A 580 -13.07 -17.26 14.37
N CYS A 581 -13.04 -17.13 13.04
CA CYS A 581 -12.40 -16.03 12.34
C CYS A 581 -13.26 -15.53 11.16
N ILE A 582 -13.47 -14.22 11.11
CA ILE A 582 -13.88 -13.51 9.89
C ILE A 582 -12.58 -13.04 9.23
N GLY A 583 -12.35 -13.42 7.99
CA GLY A 583 -11.13 -13.07 7.26
C GLY A 583 -11.37 -12.72 5.81
N LEU A 584 -10.31 -12.26 5.15
CA LEU A 584 -10.24 -12.11 3.70
C LEU A 584 -9.32 -13.20 3.15
N LEU A 585 -9.83 -14.01 2.23
CA LEU A 585 -9.00 -14.89 1.43
C LEU A 585 -8.20 -14.04 0.44
N ARG A 586 -6.88 -14.20 0.47
CA ARG A 586 -5.90 -13.47 -0.32
C ARG A 586 -5.06 -14.46 -1.14
N TRP A 587 -4.44 -13.97 -2.21
CA TRP A 587 -3.44 -14.72 -2.95
C TRP A 587 -2.22 -13.84 -3.23
N ASP A 588 -1.03 -14.34 -2.93
CA ASP A 588 0.24 -13.71 -3.32
C ASP A 588 1.35 -14.76 -3.38
N ALA A 589 2.36 -14.52 -4.22
CA ALA A 589 3.53 -15.39 -4.37
C ALA A 589 3.20 -16.90 -4.52
N GLY A 590 2.12 -17.25 -5.23
CA GLY A 590 1.76 -18.63 -5.52
C GLY A 590 0.85 -19.33 -4.51
N ALA A 591 0.46 -18.67 -3.41
CA ALA A 591 -0.29 -19.31 -2.34
C ALA A 591 -1.50 -18.48 -1.86
N PHE A 592 -2.55 -19.19 -1.45
CA PHE A 592 -3.66 -18.60 -0.71
C PHE A 592 -3.30 -18.39 0.76
N SER A 593 -3.79 -17.29 1.33
CA SER A 593 -3.70 -17.00 2.77
C SER A 593 -4.97 -16.32 3.27
N VAL A 594 -5.18 -16.36 4.59
CA VAL A 594 -6.30 -15.67 5.24
C VAL A 594 -5.77 -14.47 6.01
N GLN A 595 -6.21 -13.27 5.64
CA GLN A 595 -6.02 -12.05 6.42
C GLN A 595 -7.13 -11.95 7.48
N PRO A 596 -6.83 -11.95 8.78
CA PRO A 596 -7.86 -11.82 9.81
C PRO A 596 -8.46 -10.41 9.88
N LEU A 597 -9.80 -10.30 9.81
CA LEU A 597 -10.54 -9.07 10.08
C LEU A 597 -11.16 -9.05 11.48
N ALA A 598 -11.58 -10.21 11.98
CA ALA A 598 -12.05 -10.36 13.35
C ALA A 598 -11.87 -11.80 13.84
N VAL A 599 -11.71 -11.98 15.15
CA VAL A 599 -11.67 -13.30 15.79
C VAL A 599 -12.52 -13.36 17.05
N GLU A 600 -13.15 -14.51 17.30
CA GLU A 600 -13.74 -14.83 18.60
C GLU A 600 -12.69 -15.53 19.48
N THR A 601 -12.45 -14.96 20.66
CA THR A 601 -11.54 -15.53 21.65
C THR A 601 -12.16 -15.50 23.05
N THR A 602 -11.69 -16.38 23.93
CA THR A 602 -12.14 -16.43 25.32
C THR A 602 -11.13 -15.70 26.22
N VAL A 603 -11.51 -14.52 26.71
CA VAL A 603 -10.69 -13.77 27.67
C VAL A 603 -11.34 -13.85 29.05
N ARG A 604 -10.61 -14.38 30.05
CA ARG A 604 -11.10 -14.51 31.44
C ARG A 604 -12.47 -15.20 31.54
N LYS A 605 -12.65 -16.30 30.79
CA LYS A 605 -13.90 -17.10 30.71
C LYS A 605 -15.11 -16.35 30.10
N LYS A 606 -14.91 -15.21 29.44
CA LYS A 606 -15.94 -14.55 28.63
C LYS A 606 -15.52 -14.61 27.17
N ALA A 607 -16.42 -15.09 26.32
CA ALA A 607 -16.26 -14.99 24.87
C ALA A 607 -16.40 -13.51 24.47
N GLY A 608 -15.54 -13.07 23.55
CA GLY A 608 -15.61 -11.74 22.97
C GLY A 608 -14.93 -11.70 21.62
N ALA A 609 -15.39 -10.77 20.78
CA ALA A 609 -14.81 -10.54 19.46
C ALA A 609 -13.72 -9.45 19.53
N LEU A 610 -12.62 -9.67 18.80
CA LEU A 610 -11.57 -8.67 18.56
C LEU A 610 -11.53 -8.37 17.07
N HIS A 611 -11.69 -7.10 16.70
CA HIS A 611 -11.74 -6.65 15.31
C HIS A 611 -10.49 -5.88 14.92
N ALA A 612 -10.01 -6.10 13.69
CA ALA A 612 -8.94 -5.33 13.06
C ALA A 612 -9.28 -3.82 13.08
N GLY A 613 -10.52 -3.47 12.76
CA GLY A 613 -11.08 -2.11 12.84
C GLY A 613 -11.64 -1.71 14.20
N GLY A 614 -11.33 -2.40 15.31
CA GLY A 614 -11.98 -2.16 16.60
C GLY A 614 -11.75 -0.77 17.22
N TRP A 615 -10.85 0.04 16.65
CA TRP A 615 -10.62 1.44 17.05
C TRP A 615 -11.16 2.46 16.02
N ALA A 616 -11.81 2.00 14.94
CA ALA A 616 -12.23 2.84 13.82
C ALA A 616 -13.24 3.92 14.25
N GLY A 617 -14.20 3.60 15.11
CA GLY A 617 -15.18 4.52 15.68
C GLY A 617 -14.70 5.32 16.90
N GLY A 618 -13.50 5.03 17.41
CA GLY A 618 -13.04 5.44 18.74
C GLY A 618 -13.00 4.24 19.68
N THR A 619 -12.29 4.37 20.81
CA THR A 619 -12.08 3.25 21.71
C THR A 619 -12.01 3.64 23.18
N THR A 620 -12.48 2.75 24.05
CA THR A 620 -12.30 2.83 25.50
C THR A 620 -11.13 1.97 25.98
N ASP A 621 -10.47 1.23 25.08
CA ASP A 621 -9.28 0.47 25.38
C ASP A 621 -8.13 1.40 25.81
N LYS A 622 -7.45 1.07 26.91
CA LYS A 622 -6.41 1.95 27.47
C LYS A 622 -5.23 2.13 26.52
N ALA A 623 -4.85 1.09 25.77
CA ALA A 623 -3.75 1.18 24.82
C ALA A 623 -4.17 2.02 23.61
N GLY A 624 -5.38 1.80 23.11
CA GLY A 624 -6.01 2.59 22.05
C GLY A 624 -6.10 4.08 22.40
N VAL A 625 -6.66 4.43 23.57
CA VAL A 625 -6.77 5.83 24.04
C VAL A 625 -5.40 6.51 24.13
N LYS A 626 -4.39 5.80 24.64
CA LYS A 626 -3.01 6.33 24.72
C LYS A 626 -2.43 6.57 23.31
N ALA A 627 -2.63 5.64 22.40
CA ALA A 627 -2.16 5.73 21.02
C ALA A 627 -2.86 6.89 20.27
N GLU A 628 -4.18 7.02 20.41
CA GLU A 628 -4.96 8.12 19.84
C GLU A 628 -4.49 9.47 20.36
N LYS A 629 -4.29 9.63 21.67
CA LYS A 629 -3.79 10.88 22.26
C LYS A 629 -2.43 11.28 21.67
N ALA A 630 -1.49 10.33 21.62
CA ALA A 630 -0.16 10.60 21.07
C ALA A 630 -0.22 11.01 19.58
N ALA A 631 -1.12 10.39 18.82
CA ALA A 631 -1.31 10.72 17.42
C ALA A 631 -2.00 12.08 17.20
N THR A 632 -2.99 12.42 18.02
CA THR A 632 -3.66 13.74 17.99
C THR A 632 -2.66 14.87 18.23
N ASP A 633 -1.76 14.72 19.20
CA ASP A 633 -0.70 15.70 19.46
C ASP A 633 0.21 15.89 18.22
N ALA A 634 0.59 14.79 17.55
CA ALA A 634 1.41 14.83 16.35
C ALA A 634 0.72 15.51 15.16
N VAL A 635 -0.53 15.12 14.85
CA VAL A 635 -1.32 15.72 13.77
C VAL A 635 -1.59 17.20 14.03
N THR A 636 -1.88 17.58 15.27
CA THR A 636 -2.12 18.98 15.66
C THR A 636 -0.88 19.85 15.41
N VAL A 637 0.31 19.38 15.82
CA VAL A 637 1.56 20.09 15.58
C VAL A 637 1.82 20.30 14.09
N LEU A 638 1.54 19.29 13.25
CA LEU A 638 1.72 19.42 11.81
C LEU A 638 0.69 20.37 11.17
N ARG A 639 -0.60 20.27 11.55
CA ARG A 639 -1.65 21.18 11.05
C ARG A 639 -1.41 22.63 11.44
N GLU A 640 -0.96 22.91 12.66
CA GLU A 640 -0.62 24.28 13.08
C GLU A 640 0.52 24.85 12.22
N ARG A 641 1.53 24.01 11.91
CA ARG A 641 2.64 24.38 11.03
C ARG A 641 2.19 24.58 9.59
N ALA A 642 1.37 23.69 9.05
CA ALA A 642 0.78 23.81 7.72
C ALA A 642 0.05 25.15 7.58
N GLY A 643 -0.82 25.48 8.53
CA GLY A 643 -1.58 26.74 8.55
C GLY A 643 -0.72 28.01 8.59
N ARG A 644 0.51 27.97 9.13
CA ARG A 644 1.42 29.14 9.19
C ARG A 644 2.45 29.19 8.07
N LEU A 645 2.87 28.04 7.54
CA LEU A 645 3.95 27.95 6.55
C LEU A 645 3.45 27.84 5.11
N LEU A 646 2.25 27.29 4.88
CA LEU A 646 1.67 27.17 3.53
C LEU A 646 0.87 28.41 3.12
N ARG A 647 0.37 29.21 4.07
CA ARG A 647 -0.45 30.41 3.80
C ARG A 647 0.39 31.66 3.47
N LYS A 648 1.48 31.52 2.72
CA LYS A 648 2.37 32.63 2.36
C LYS A 648 2.50 32.82 0.87
#